data_AF-A0A951R2U2-F1
#
_entry.id   AF-A0A951R2U2-F1
#
_cell.length_a   1.000
_cell.length_b   1.000
_cell.length_c   1.000
_cell.angle_alpha   90.00
_cell.angle_beta   90.00
_cell.angle_gamma   90.00
#
_symmetry.space_group_name_H-M   'P 1'
#
loop_
_entity.id
_entity.type
_entity.pdbx_description
1 polymer ?
#
loop_
_entity_poly.entity_id
_entity_poly.type
_entity_poly.pdbx_seq_one_letter_code
_entity_poly.pdbx_strand_id
1 'polypeptide(L)'
;PDKNKVSNWAKPYVEGAIEQGYLKGNDLGLLNPTNNITRAESITILSRVSKEKSEIKDETKNEAPVITAKEDLIIEVGQKFDISMLNVKVSDKEDKDLDIQYEGKVNTDLAGNYTITITAKDSKGLTTTKKVTVVVKEKPEIKKEIKNEAPFITATENLILEVGQKFDMSMLNVMVSDKEDKNLDVKYEGKVNTDLAGNYTITITAKDSKGLTTIKKATVVVKEKPAIKKEVKNEAPVITATENLTLEVGQKFDMSMLNVKVSDKEDKNLDVKYEGKVNTDLAGNYTITITAKDSKGLTTIKKVTVVVKAKPAIKKEIKNEVPVITATENLTLDQGDSFEYGMLNAQAKDTEGKDISKYIVYSGDVNICKEGEYPVVLTVKDKKGISNSLKVKVIVNSKNKLILQKILDDKTSNVKVHKNDHGTVESYDVFSKGVTPPSDDDYTILSAAGYIMPVTPYKPGMGWYDANKVFNRSGDDYLCSGATAANMLNWWMDQNADYINRYLDLHGENSTCINKEFGISQNATISNFRKNPDDLFRYITKCFGNTNKKVLHAGDTMFWFLNGHDLHCTLSLNKVDDRGGFFPDVFHDYYSLVNQKGCIYFEQLNYLLLNNLYHNKGIGLSYNASSRFNHIVSLWGAKFDANGNLIGVFITDSNDGKKLIDNKSGNTYGMIYKNIVKEVKTGAPKITNKVTPNGDVGSTVLGLQTLDTGKSIWENYFKSINSKS
;
A
#
# COMPACT_ATOMS: atom_id res chain seq x y z
N PRO A 1 87.93 15.84 13.08
CA PRO A 1 89.39 15.66 13.29
C PRO A 1 90.29 16.43 12.28
N ASP A 2 89.73 16.92 11.18
CA ASP A 2 90.40 17.70 10.12
C ASP A 2 89.67 19.01 9.77
N LYS A 3 88.83 19.53 10.67
CA LYS A 3 88.06 20.79 10.52
C LYS A 3 88.94 22.01 10.20
N ASN A 4 90.18 22.01 10.67
CA ASN A 4 91.16 23.07 10.39
C ASN A 4 91.64 23.08 8.94
N LYS A 5 91.45 22.00 8.17
CA LYS A 5 91.78 21.90 6.75
C LYS A 5 90.65 22.36 5.82
N VAL A 6 89.46 22.64 6.37
CA VAL A 6 88.32 23.19 5.60
C VAL A 6 88.48 24.70 5.52
N SER A 7 88.49 25.24 4.29
CA SER A 7 88.52 26.68 4.04
C SER A 7 87.37 27.39 4.76
N ASN A 8 87.62 28.57 5.33
CA ASN A 8 86.64 29.29 6.15
C ASN A 8 85.29 29.51 5.47
N TRP A 9 85.29 29.81 4.16
CA TRP A 9 84.07 30.00 3.38
C TRP A 9 83.25 28.71 3.23
N ALA A 10 83.89 27.54 3.25
CA ALA A 10 83.26 26.24 3.01
C ALA A 10 82.69 25.60 4.29
N LYS A 11 83.16 26.04 5.47
CA LYS A 11 82.76 25.49 6.77
C LYS A 11 81.25 25.38 6.97
N PRO A 12 80.43 26.44 6.79
CA PRO A 12 78.99 26.33 7.01
C PRO A 12 78.31 25.34 6.07
N TYR A 13 78.79 25.23 4.82
CA TYR A 13 78.24 24.32 3.82
C TYR A 13 78.63 22.86 4.07
N VAL A 14 79.88 22.63 4.51
CA VAL A 14 80.37 21.29 4.87
C VAL A 14 79.69 20.79 6.15
N GLU A 15 79.49 21.67 7.14
CA GLU A 15 78.75 21.34 8.37
C GLU A 15 77.29 20.99 8.04
N GLY A 16 76.58 21.81 7.27
CA GLY A 16 75.22 21.52 6.83
C GLY A 16 75.11 20.21 6.02
N ALA A 17 76.06 19.94 5.12
CA ALA A 17 76.07 18.71 4.35
C ALA A 17 76.36 17.44 5.20
N ILE A 18 77.05 17.56 6.34
CA ILE A 18 77.22 16.47 7.30
C ILE A 18 75.95 16.27 8.13
N GLU A 19 75.33 17.37 8.60
CA GLU A 19 74.08 17.34 9.37
C GLU A 19 72.94 16.68 8.58
N GLN A 20 72.83 16.98 7.29
CA GLN A 20 71.87 16.35 6.36
C GLN A 20 72.31 14.94 5.91
N GLY A 21 73.43 14.43 6.41
CA GLY A 21 73.93 13.09 6.10
C GLY A 21 74.47 12.90 4.67
N TYR A 22 74.59 13.97 3.87
CA TYR A 22 75.12 13.90 2.49
C TYR A 22 76.61 13.59 2.47
N LEU A 23 77.38 14.23 3.35
CA LEU A 23 78.80 13.99 3.55
C LEU A 23 79.03 13.14 4.79
N LYS A 24 79.92 12.14 4.66
CA LYS A 24 80.37 11.31 5.77
C LYS A 24 81.88 11.13 5.64
N GLY A 25 82.60 11.23 6.77
CA GLY A 25 84.03 10.93 6.80
C GLY A 25 84.32 9.46 6.46
N ASN A 26 85.57 9.17 6.14
CA ASN A 26 86.05 7.80 5.94
C ASN A 26 86.00 6.98 7.26
N ASP A 27 86.46 5.72 7.23
CA ASP A 27 86.43 4.82 8.39
C ASP A 27 87.26 5.32 9.60
N LEU A 28 88.09 6.34 9.40
CA LEU A 28 88.86 7.04 10.44
C LEU A 28 88.19 8.35 10.90
N GLY A 29 86.99 8.66 10.40
CA GLY A 29 86.22 9.87 10.73
C GLY A 29 86.77 11.16 10.12
N LEU A 30 87.56 11.09 9.05
CA LEU A 30 88.16 12.24 8.34
C LEU A 30 87.41 12.56 7.04
N LEU A 31 87.22 13.84 6.73
CA LEU A 31 86.62 14.31 5.47
C LEU A 31 87.65 14.49 4.34
N ASN A 32 88.93 14.69 4.69
CA ASN A 32 90.03 14.98 3.78
C ASN A 32 89.72 16.10 2.75
N PRO A 33 89.34 17.31 3.20
CA PRO A 33 88.76 18.36 2.34
C PRO A 33 89.73 18.92 1.29
N THR A 34 91.04 18.62 1.39
CA THR A 34 92.09 19.05 0.46
C THR A 34 92.48 17.99 -0.56
N ASN A 35 91.93 16.77 -0.46
CA ASN A 35 92.21 15.69 -1.41
C ASN A 35 91.27 15.78 -2.62
N ASN A 36 91.69 15.17 -3.73
CA ASN A 36 90.80 14.98 -4.89
C ASN A 36 89.69 13.99 -4.52
N ILE A 37 88.44 14.38 -4.79
CA ILE A 37 87.28 13.49 -4.63
C ILE A 37 87.27 12.41 -5.71
N THR A 38 86.96 11.17 -5.33
CA THR A 38 86.80 10.07 -6.28
C THR A 38 85.42 10.08 -6.95
N ARG A 39 85.29 9.38 -8.08
CA ARG A 39 84.00 9.20 -8.77
C ARG A 39 82.98 8.47 -7.88
N ALA A 40 83.42 7.50 -7.08
CA ALA A 40 82.58 6.73 -6.18
C ALA A 40 82.02 7.60 -5.03
N GLU A 41 82.87 8.45 -4.44
CA GLU A 41 82.44 9.41 -3.41
C GLU A 41 81.46 10.43 -3.99
N SER A 42 81.73 10.93 -5.20
CA SER A 42 80.83 11.88 -5.90
C SER A 42 79.44 11.28 -6.15
N ILE A 43 79.37 10.04 -6.65
CA ILE A 43 78.09 9.34 -6.91
C ILE A 43 77.35 9.03 -5.60
N THR A 44 78.08 8.70 -4.54
CA THR A 44 77.48 8.42 -3.22
C THR A 44 76.82 9.67 -2.64
N ILE A 45 77.47 10.83 -2.76
CA ILE A 45 76.91 12.12 -2.34
C ILE A 45 75.65 12.43 -3.16
N LEU A 46 75.72 12.30 -4.49
CA LEU A 46 74.57 12.53 -5.37
C LEU A 46 73.39 11.59 -5.07
N SER A 47 73.65 10.33 -4.73
CA SER A 47 72.61 9.37 -4.35
C SER A 47 71.95 9.68 -3.01
N ARG A 48 72.67 10.30 -2.08
CA ARG A 48 72.10 10.74 -0.79
C ARG A 48 71.23 11.97 -0.98
N VAL A 49 71.72 12.93 -1.77
CA VAL A 49 70.97 14.14 -2.14
C VAL A 49 69.71 13.79 -2.96
N SER A 50 69.75 12.78 -3.83
CA SER A 50 68.57 12.40 -4.63
C SER A 50 67.47 11.70 -3.85
N LYS A 51 67.81 10.99 -2.76
CA LYS A 51 66.83 10.32 -1.88
C LYS A 51 65.99 11.29 -1.05
N GLU A 52 66.46 12.52 -0.84
CA GLU A 52 65.73 13.57 -0.11
C GLU A 52 65.00 14.57 -1.02
N LYS A 53 65.02 14.38 -2.35
CA LYS A 53 64.34 15.31 -3.27
C LYS A 53 62.81 15.10 -3.36
N SER A 54 62.19 14.73 -2.24
CA SER A 54 60.77 14.93 -1.95
C SER A 54 60.69 15.75 -0.67
N GLU A 55 60.14 16.96 -0.79
CA GLU A 55 59.94 18.00 0.25
C GLU A 55 60.99 19.11 0.33
N ILE A 56 60.83 20.13 -0.52
CA ILE A 56 61.15 21.52 -0.15
C ILE A 56 59.81 22.23 0.05
N LYS A 57 59.55 22.65 1.30
CA LYS A 57 58.42 23.50 1.69
C LYS A 57 58.57 24.88 1.07
N ASP A 58 57.64 25.25 0.20
CA ASP A 58 57.13 26.62 0.21
C ASP A 58 56.46 26.83 1.57
N GLU A 59 56.72 27.93 2.27
CA GLU A 59 55.86 28.34 3.39
C GLU A 59 54.49 28.73 2.82
N THR A 60 53.63 27.73 2.62
CA THR A 60 52.23 27.95 2.35
C THR A 60 51.63 28.66 3.56
N LYS A 61 51.13 29.87 3.32
CA LYS A 61 50.35 30.65 4.29
C LYS A 61 49.29 29.74 4.93
N ASN A 62 49.31 29.65 6.27
CA ASN A 62 48.35 28.88 7.04
C ASN A 62 46.94 29.45 6.84
N GLU A 63 45.97 28.61 6.48
CA GLU A 63 44.57 28.98 6.36
C GLU A 63 43.81 28.59 7.65
N ALA A 64 42.65 29.21 7.90
CA ALA A 64 41.82 28.83 9.06
C ALA A 64 40.93 27.63 8.68
N PRO A 65 40.49 26.82 9.66
CA PRO A 65 39.66 25.64 9.40
C PRO A 65 38.34 25.98 8.70
N VAL A 66 37.79 25.06 7.92
CA VAL A 66 36.47 25.19 7.29
C VAL A 66 35.46 24.33 8.04
N ILE A 67 34.34 24.94 8.46
CA ILE A 67 33.22 24.24 9.12
C ILE A 67 32.05 24.11 8.14
N THR A 68 31.64 22.89 7.85
CA THR A 68 30.37 22.59 7.19
C THR A 68 29.43 21.91 8.19
N ALA A 69 28.16 22.32 8.16
CA ALA A 69 27.10 21.82 9.04
C ALA A 69 25.77 22.09 8.36
N LYS A 70 24.75 21.28 8.69
CA LYS A 70 23.38 21.49 8.22
C LYS A 70 22.89 22.87 8.65
N GLU A 71 22.33 23.66 7.73
CA GLU A 71 21.99 25.07 8.01
C GLU A 71 20.82 25.22 8.98
N ASP A 72 19.74 24.45 8.76
CA ASP A 72 18.58 24.39 9.64
C ASP A 72 18.23 22.93 9.98
N LEU A 73 18.20 22.60 11.27
CA LEU A 73 17.68 21.34 11.77
C LEU A 73 16.29 21.57 12.37
N ILE A 74 15.27 20.92 11.80
CA ILE A 74 13.91 20.98 12.33
C ILE A 74 13.63 19.71 13.10
N ILE A 75 13.22 19.84 14.36
CA ILE A 75 12.76 18.76 15.24
C ILE A 75 11.40 19.13 15.84
N GLU A 76 10.64 18.15 16.32
CA GLU A 76 9.35 18.38 16.99
C GLU A 76 9.52 18.43 18.52
N VAL A 77 8.61 19.11 19.22
CA VAL A 77 8.57 19.12 20.69
C VAL A 77 8.59 17.69 21.25
N GLY A 78 9.52 17.42 22.16
CA GLY A 78 9.76 16.12 22.79
C GLY A 78 10.65 15.15 22.00
N GLN A 79 11.08 15.50 20.77
CA GLN A 79 12.10 14.72 20.07
C GLN A 79 13.46 14.94 20.71
N LYS A 80 14.20 13.86 20.97
CA LYS A 80 15.57 13.94 21.51
C LYS A 80 16.48 14.63 20.49
N PHE A 81 17.22 15.65 20.94
CA PHE A 81 18.24 16.34 20.15
C PHE A 81 19.63 15.87 20.56
N ASP A 82 20.46 15.55 19.56
CA ASP A 82 21.87 15.23 19.73
C ASP A 82 22.71 16.09 18.76
N ILE A 83 23.90 16.52 19.19
CA ILE A 83 24.77 17.41 18.40
C ILE A 83 25.21 16.77 17.08
N SER A 84 25.28 15.44 17.02
CA SER A 84 25.61 14.67 15.81
C SER A 84 24.60 14.89 14.68
N MET A 85 23.35 15.27 15.00
CA MET A 85 22.29 15.56 14.01
C MET A 85 22.61 16.77 13.12
N LEU A 86 23.54 17.63 13.53
CA LEU A 86 24.00 18.79 12.75
C LEU A 86 24.96 18.41 11.62
N ASN A 87 25.45 17.16 11.60
CA ASN A 87 26.39 16.61 10.60
C ASN A 87 27.60 17.55 10.38
N VAL A 88 28.22 17.96 11.48
CA VAL A 88 29.34 18.90 11.47
C VAL A 88 30.58 18.21 10.93
N LYS A 89 31.16 18.76 9.86
CA LYS A 89 32.47 18.39 9.35
C LYS A 89 33.39 19.59 9.42
N VAL A 90 34.54 19.39 10.03
CA VAL A 90 35.61 20.38 10.12
C VAL A 90 36.80 19.83 9.35
N SER A 91 37.37 20.64 8.48
CA SER A 91 38.57 20.30 7.73
C SER A 91 39.50 21.49 7.69
N ASP A 92 40.78 21.25 7.83
CA ASP A 92 41.83 22.23 7.61
C ASP A 92 42.78 21.67 6.54
N LYS A 93 43.34 22.56 5.73
CA LYS A 93 44.16 22.17 4.58
C LYS A 93 45.57 21.78 5.02
N GLU A 94 46.06 22.36 6.10
CA GLU A 94 47.40 22.16 6.63
C GLU A 94 47.43 21.29 7.89
N ASP A 95 46.37 21.31 8.71
CA ASP A 95 46.28 20.58 9.98
C ASP A 95 45.32 19.38 9.94
N LYS A 96 45.79 18.22 10.42
CA LYS A 96 44.98 17.00 10.55
C LYS A 96 44.23 16.91 11.89
N ASP A 97 44.77 17.55 12.92
CA ASP A 97 44.23 17.54 14.28
C ASP A 97 43.68 18.93 14.60
N LEU A 98 42.36 19.02 14.86
CA LEU A 98 41.65 20.27 15.11
C LEU A 98 40.90 20.22 16.45
N ASP A 99 40.95 21.31 17.21
CA ASP A 99 40.18 21.46 18.45
C ASP A 99 38.79 22.02 18.11
N ILE A 100 37.73 21.25 18.43
CA ILE A 100 36.34 21.59 18.07
C ILE A 100 35.51 21.74 19.34
N GLN A 101 34.88 22.89 19.49
CA GLN A 101 34.04 23.25 20.63
C GLN A 101 32.61 23.58 20.19
N TYR A 102 31.64 23.18 21.02
CA TYR A 102 30.22 23.41 20.80
C TYR A 102 29.63 24.20 21.97
N GLU A 103 28.99 25.32 21.66
CA GLU A 103 28.31 26.16 22.64
C GLU A 103 26.83 26.35 22.27
N GLY A 104 25.94 26.26 23.26
CA GLY A 104 24.50 26.42 23.09
C GLY A 104 23.71 25.25 23.67
N LYS A 105 22.44 25.48 24.00
CA LYS A 105 21.52 24.46 24.53
C LYS A 105 20.21 24.52 23.75
N VAL A 106 19.71 23.36 23.34
CA VAL A 106 18.40 23.21 22.70
C VAL A 106 17.44 22.65 23.74
N ASN A 107 16.37 23.39 24.05
CA ASN A 107 15.28 22.86 24.87
C ASN A 107 14.25 22.18 23.95
N THR A 108 14.29 20.86 23.91
CA THR A 108 13.40 20.06 23.05
C THR A 108 11.95 20.05 23.52
N ASP A 109 11.68 20.47 24.75
CA ASP A 109 10.34 20.46 25.34
C ASP A 109 9.57 21.76 25.07
N LEU A 110 10.23 22.76 24.47
CA LEU A 110 9.65 24.06 24.20
C LEU A 110 9.88 24.45 22.74
N ALA A 111 8.80 24.75 22.02
CA ALA A 111 8.90 25.21 20.64
C ALA A 111 9.65 26.55 20.56
N GLY A 112 10.51 26.69 19.55
CA GLY A 112 11.37 27.85 19.41
C GLY A 112 12.61 27.58 18.55
N ASN A 113 13.37 28.64 18.30
CA ASN A 113 14.63 28.57 17.55
C ASN A 113 15.80 28.63 18.53
N TYR A 114 16.64 27.61 18.52
CA TYR A 114 17.81 27.50 19.38
C TYR A 114 19.08 27.56 18.55
N THR A 115 20.06 28.34 18.96
CA THR A 115 21.31 28.49 18.21
C THR A 115 22.42 27.66 18.86
N ILE A 116 23.08 26.84 18.06
CA ILE A 116 24.33 26.17 18.41
C ILE A 116 25.48 26.87 17.68
N THR A 117 26.53 27.22 18.42
CA THR A 117 27.76 27.82 17.90
C THR A 117 28.86 26.75 17.91
N ILE A 118 29.48 26.54 16.75
CA ILE A 118 30.55 25.58 16.54
C ILE A 118 31.82 26.37 16.29
N THR A 119 32.88 26.12 17.06
CA THR A 119 34.19 26.76 16.87
C THR A 119 35.24 25.69 16.63
N ALA A 120 36.03 25.85 15.57
CA ALA A 120 37.15 24.99 15.25
C ALA A 120 38.45 25.81 15.30
N LYS A 121 39.49 25.27 15.93
CA LYS A 121 40.80 25.89 16.09
C LYS A 121 41.90 24.97 15.54
N ASP A 122 42.78 25.54 14.74
CA ASP A 122 43.94 24.84 14.18
C ASP A 122 45.15 24.84 15.15
N SER A 123 46.23 24.16 14.76
CA SER A 123 47.42 24.01 15.61
C SER A 123 48.20 25.31 15.78
N LYS A 124 48.04 26.27 14.86
CA LYS A 124 48.67 27.61 14.88
C LYS A 124 47.78 28.67 15.54
N GLY A 125 46.58 28.28 15.97
CA GLY A 125 45.64 29.08 16.71
C GLY A 125 44.63 29.88 15.89
N LEU A 126 44.53 29.68 14.57
CA LEU A 126 43.45 30.27 13.77
C LEU A 126 42.13 29.56 14.05
N THR A 127 41.04 30.33 14.09
CA THR A 127 39.73 29.83 14.45
C THR A 127 38.67 30.17 13.42
N THR A 128 37.76 29.24 13.18
CA THR A 128 36.52 29.47 12.43
C THR A 128 35.33 29.16 13.31
N THR A 129 34.30 30.01 13.24
CA THR A 129 33.05 29.82 13.99
C THR A 129 31.85 29.79 13.04
N LYS A 130 30.98 28.80 13.20
CA LYS A 130 29.71 28.66 12.47
C LYS A 130 28.54 28.54 13.44
N LYS A 131 27.47 29.30 13.18
CA LYS A 131 26.20 29.20 13.94
C LYS A 131 25.18 28.41 13.13
N VAL A 132 24.46 27.51 13.82
CA VAL A 132 23.40 26.67 13.25
C VAL A 132 22.14 26.85 14.07
N THR A 133 20.98 26.90 13.40
CA THR A 133 19.68 27.04 14.06
C THR A 133 18.99 25.68 14.13
N VAL A 134 18.56 25.31 15.33
CA VAL A 134 17.68 24.17 15.60
C VAL A 134 16.29 24.71 15.88
N VAL A 135 15.34 24.40 15.00
CA VAL A 135 13.95 24.82 15.09
C VAL A 135 13.15 23.70 15.73
N VAL A 136 12.73 23.89 16.97
CA VAL A 136 11.78 22.99 17.65
C VAL A 136 10.38 23.46 17.26
N LYS A 137 9.69 22.71 16.41
CA LYS A 137 8.30 22.97 16.02
C LYS A 137 7.35 22.32 16.99
N GLU A 138 6.24 23.01 17.27
CA GLU A 138 5.11 22.38 17.94
C GLU A 138 4.68 21.15 17.16
N LYS A 139 4.40 20.06 17.87
CA LYS A 139 3.83 18.86 17.26
C LYS A 139 2.52 19.27 16.59
N PRO A 140 2.28 18.94 15.30
CA PRO A 140 1.00 19.23 14.69
C PRO A 140 -0.08 18.53 15.51
N GLU A 141 -1.04 19.30 16.01
CA GLU A 141 -2.27 18.72 16.52
C GLU A 141 -2.87 17.88 15.40
N ILE A 142 -2.86 16.56 15.56
CA ILE A 142 -3.76 15.70 14.81
C ILE A 142 -5.15 16.04 15.34
N LYS A 143 -5.77 17.07 14.76
CA LYS A 143 -7.22 17.08 14.66
C LYS A 143 -7.56 15.88 13.79
N LYS A 144 -7.86 14.75 14.43
CA LYS A 144 -8.83 13.82 13.85
C LYS A 144 -10.09 14.66 13.68
N GLU A 145 -10.31 15.19 12.48
CA GLU A 145 -11.68 15.42 12.05
C GLU A 145 -12.32 14.04 12.06
N ILE A 146 -12.98 13.70 13.17
CA ILE A 146 -14.04 12.70 13.12
C ILE A 146 -15.08 13.36 12.24
N LYS A 147 -15.13 12.95 10.98
CA LYS A 147 -16.17 13.41 10.05
C LYS A 147 -17.50 13.06 10.69
N ASN A 148 -18.27 14.07 11.08
CA ASN A 148 -19.60 13.90 11.64
C ASN A 148 -20.49 13.22 10.60
N GLU A 149 -21.10 12.10 10.95
CA GLU A 149 -22.04 11.37 10.10
C GLU A 149 -23.48 11.86 10.38
N ALA A 150 -24.41 11.67 9.44
CA ALA A 150 -25.80 12.05 9.68
C ALA A 150 -26.52 10.95 10.50
N PRO A 151 -27.57 11.28 11.27
CA PRO A 151 -28.29 10.30 12.08
C PRO A 151 -28.89 9.14 11.28
N PHE A 152 -29.05 7.98 11.89
CA PHE A 152 -29.73 6.83 11.31
C PHE A 152 -31.16 6.69 11.87
N ILE A 153 -32.15 6.47 10.99
CA ILE A 153 -33.57 6.28 11.37
C ILE A 153 -34.05 4.90 10.94
N THR A 154 -34.62 4.15 11.88
CA THR A 154 -35.45 2.96 11.61
C THR A 154 -36.91 3.25 11.94
N ALA A 155 -37.83 2.71 11.14
CA ALA A 155 -39.28 2.84 11.34
C ALA A 155 -40.02 1.72 10.60
N THR A 156 -41.22 1.40 11.07
CA THR A 156 -42.16 0.47 10.41
C THR A 156 -42.64 1.09 9.11
N GLU A 157 -42.28 0.50 7.97
CA GLU A 157 -42.50 1.11 6.65
C GLU A 157 -43.97 1.10 6.21
N ASN A 158 -44.73 0.05 6.55
CA ASN A 158 -46.15 -0.11 6.19
C ASN A 158 -46.98 -0.61 7.40
N LEU A 159 -47.65 0.30 8.10
CA LEU A 159 -48.58 -0.03 9.20
C LEU A 159 -50.00 -0.19 8.66
N ILE A 160 -50.71 -1.28 8.99
CA ILE A 160 -52.09 -1.52 8.54
C ILE A 160 -53.06 -1.36 9.71
N LEU A 161 -54.10 -0.57 9.52
CA LEU A 161 -55.20 -0.33 10.44
C LEU A 161 -56.55 -0.65 9.78
N GLU A 162 -57.58 -0.93 10.56
CA GLU A 162 -58.98 -0.96 10.10
C GLU A 162 -59.67 0.39 10.35
N VAL A 163 -60.69 0.72 9.56
CA VAL A 163 -61.48 1.96 9.74
C VAL A 163 -62.00 2.05 11.18
N GLY A 164 -61.70 3.17 11.84
CA GLY A 164 -62.03 3.46 13.23
C GLY A 164 -61.03 2.94 14.27
N GLN A 165 -59.95 2.25 13.88
CA GLN A 165 -58.85 1.93 14.81
C GLN A 165 -58.03 3.18 15.14
N LYS A 166 -57.64 3.36 16.40
CA LYS A 166 -56.82 4.49 16.83
C LYS A 166 -55.39 4.34 16.30
N PHE A 167 -54.86 5.40 15.70
CA PHE A 167 -53.46 5.52 15.30
C PHE A 167 -52.68 6.33 16.34
N ASP A 168 -51.53 5.81 16.77
CA ASP A 168 -50.54 6.53 17.57
C ASP A 168 -49.17 6.45 16.89
N MET A 169 -48.37 7.51 17.01
CA MET A 169 -47.03 7.58 16.41
C MET A 169 -46.08 6.51 16.96
N SER A 170 -46.30 6.02 18.18
CA SER A 170 -45.52 4.93 18.77
C SER A 170 -45.65 3.62 17.98
N MET A 171 -46.75 3.44 17.23
CA MET A 171 -46.98 2.25 16.40
C MET A 171 -46.00 2.13 15.22
N LEU A 172 -45.29 3.22 14.88
CA LEU A 172 -44.27 3.21 13.84
C LEU A 172 -42.92 2.65 14.33
N ASN A 173 -42.75 2.38 15.64
CA ASN A 173 -41.50 1.85 16.23
C ASN A 173 -40.25 2.59 15.77
N VAL A 174 -40.28 3.92 15.83
CA VAL A 174 -39.19 4.76 15.33
C VAL A 174 -38.02 4.73 16.30
N MET A 175 -36.84 4.30 15.83
CA MET A 175 -35.59 4.44 16.57
C MET A 175 -34.64 5.31 15.78
N VAL A 176 -34.05 6.29 16.45
CA VAL A 176 -33.06 7.19 15.89
C VAL A 176 -31.77 7.02 16.68
N SER A 177 -30.66 6.83 15.98
CA SER A 177 -29.34 6.70 16.58
C SER A 177 -28.33 7.49 15.79
N ASP A 178 -27.38 8.08 16.48
CA ASP A 178 -26.23 8.75 15.89
C ASP A 178 -24.98 8.27 16.63
N LYS A 179 -23.90 8.10 15.89
CA LYS A 179 -22.68 7.47 16.40
C LYS A 179 -21.87 8.46 17.24
N GLU A 180 -21.98 9.75 16.92
CA GLU A 180 -21.24 10.84 17.55
C GLU A 180 -22.13 11.66 18.52
N ASP A 181 -23.44 11.71 18.30
CA ASP A 181 -24.39 12.49 19.11
C ASP A 181 -25.38 11.64 19.93
N LYS A 182 -25.47 11.92 21.23
CA LYS A 182 -26.44 11.28 22.14
C LYS A 182 -27.80 11.97 22.15
N ASN A 183 -27.89 13.21 21.67
CA ASN A 183 -29.10 14.03 21.69
C ASN A 183 -29.46 14.44 20.26
N LEU A 184 -30.59 13.94 19.76
CA LEU A 184 -31.05 14.13 18.37
C LEU A 184 -32.40 14.85 18.35
N ASP A 185 -32.55 15.82 17.45
CA ASP A 185 -33.83 16.51 17.21
C ASP A 185 -34.65 15.70 16.20
N VAL A 186 -35.72 15.05 16.66
CA VAL A 186 -36.58 14.19 15.84
C VAL A 186 -37.95 14.85 15.64
N LYS A 187 -38.32 15.06 14.38
CA LYS A 187 -39.59 15.68 13.98
C LYS A 187 -40.43 14.74 13.12
N TYR A 188 -41.74 14.84 13.30
CA TYR A 188 -42.72 14.05 12.59
C TYR A 188 -43.69 14.97 11.85
N GLU A 189 -43.86 14.73 10.56
CA GLU A 189 -44.76 15.51 9.69
C GLU A 189 -45.72 14.58 8.95
N GLY A 190 -47.01 14.92 8.95
CA GLY A 190 -48.07 14.13 8.32
C GLY A 190 -49.22 13.84 9.28
N LYS A 191 -50.40 13.57 8.74
CA LYS A 191 -51.62 13.24 9.51
C LYS A 191 -52.26 11.99 8.92
N VAL A 192 -52.69 11.07 9.78
CA VAL A 192 -53.44 9.87 9.40
C VAL A 192 -54.90 10.07 9.76
N ASN A 193 -55.81 9.89 8.80
CA ASN A 193 -57.25 9.86 9.07
C ASN A 193 -57.72 8.40 9.14
N THR A 194 -57.97 7.90 10.35
CA THR A 194 -58.36 6.51 10.58
C THR A 194 -59.84 6.23 10.30
N ASP A 195 -60.64 7.25 10.05
CA ASP A 195 -62.07 7.10 9.74
C ASP A 195 -62.33 6.90 8.25
N LEU A 196 -61.30 7.08 7.41
CA LEU A 196 -61.38 6.95 5.98
C LEU A 196 -60.33 5.95 5.49
N ALA A 197 -60.80 4.91 4.80
CA ALA A 197 -59.90 3.95 4.16
C ALA A 197 -58.97 4.66 3.15
N GLY A 198 -57.68 4.38 3.21
CA GLY A 198 -56.68 5.11 2.42
C GLY A 198 -55.25 4.92 2.91
N ASN A 199 -54.29 5.48 2.14
CA ASN A 199 -52.86 5.45 2.46
C ASN A 199 -52.39 6.84 2.90
N TYR A 200 -51.79 6.93 4.09
CA TYR A 200 -51.34 8.17 4.70
C TYR A 200 -49.83 8.11 4.93
N THR A 201 -49.08 9.13 4.49
CA THR A 201 -47.62 9.19 4.63
C THR A 201 -47.21 10.05 5.82
N ILE A 202 -46.35 9.50 6.67
CA ILE A 202 -45.65 10.20 7.75
C ILE A 202 -44.18 10.35 7.36
N THR A 203 -43.65 11.57 7.45
CA THR A 203 -42.24 11.90 7.23
C THR A 203 -41.56 12.11 8.58
N ILE A 204 -40.47 11.38 8.80
CA ILE A 204 -39.67 11.42 10.02
C ILE A 204 -38.33 12.07 9.65
N THR A 205 -37.98 13.15 10.34
CA THR A 205 -36.71 13.86 10.13
C THR A 205 -35.92 13.84 11.44
N ALA A 206 -34.68 13.36 11.41
CA ALA A 206 -33.75 13.41 12.53
C ALA A 206 -32.60 14.34 12.19
N LYS A 207 -32.24 15.24 13.12
CA LYS A 207 -31.15 16.21 12.97
C LYS A 207 -30.16 16.06 14.13
N ASP A 208 -28.87 15.99 13.80
CA ASP A 208 -27.79 15.97 14.79
C ASP A 208 -27.44 17.38 15.31
N SER A 209 -26.54 17.45 16.29
CA SER A 209 -26.12 18.73 16.89
C SER A 209 -25.29 19.61 15.95
N LYS A 210 -24.71 19.03 14.89
CA LYS A 210 -23.94 19.73 13.85
C LYS A 210 -24.79 20.16 12.65
N GLY A 211 -26.06 19.77 12.64
CA GLY A 211 -27.07 20.15 11.70
C GLY A 211 -27.26 19.22 10.49
N LEU A 212 -26.62 18.04 10.44
CA LEU A 212 -26.92 17.05 9.40
C LEU A 212 -28.26 16.37 9.68
N THR A 213 -28.97 16.03 8.61
CA THR A 213 -30.34 15.52 8.69
C THR A 213 -30.53 14.25 7.90
N THR A 214 -31.29 13.31 8.45
CA THR A 214 -31.81 12.13 7.76
C THR A 214 -33.33 12.17 7.72
N ILE A 215 -33.92 11.78 6.59
CA ILE A 215 -35.37 11.78 6.38
C ILE A 215 -35.81 10.36 5.98
N LYS A 216 -36.80 9.81 6.68
CA LYS A 216 -37.44 8.50 6.39
C LYS A 216 -38.95 8.70 6.26
N LYS A 217 -39.59 8.08 5.27
CA LYS A 217 -41.05 8.09 5.12
C LYS A 217 -41.64 6.74 5.52
N ALA A 218 -42.75 6.76 6.26
CA ALA A 218 -43.55 5.60 6.63
C ALA A 218 -44.99 5.75 6.11
N THR A 219 -45.63 4.65 5.73
CA THR A 219 -47.00 4.65 5.19
C THR A 219 -47.94 3.91 6.15
N VAL A 220 -49.10 4.51 6.43
CA VAL A 220 -50.19 3.91 7.21
C VAL A 220 -51.38 3.64 6.29
N VAL A 221 -51.88 2.41 6.27
CA VAL A 221 -52.94 1.91 5.38
C VAL A 221 -54.18 1.58 6.20
N VAL A 222 -55.31 2.24 5.95
CA VAL A 222 -56.59 2.03 6.65
C VAL A 222 -57.56 1.22 5.77
N LYS A 223 -58.10 0.09 6.27
CA LYS A 223 -58.97 -0.87 5.52
C LYS A 223 -60.39 -0.99 6.11
N GLU A 224 -61.43 -1.20 5.29
CA GLU A 224 -62.84 -1.30 5.74
C GLU A 224 -63.17 -2.60 6.52
N LYS A 225 -64.13 -2.52 7.47
CA LYS A 225 -64.52 -3.61 8.38
C LYS A 225 -65.83 -4.32 7.96
N PRO A 226 -65.94 -5.66 8.00
CA PRO A 226 -67.16 -6.40 7.64
C PRO A 226 -68.17 -6.53 8.80
N ALA A 227 -69.49 -6.48 8.51
CA ALA A 227 -70.57 -6.40 9.50
C ALA A 227 -71.56 -7.60 9.46
N ILE A 228 -71.97 -8.09 10.65
CA ILE A 228 -73.08 -9.06 10.86
C ILE A 228 -73.87 -8.65 12.12
N LYS A 229 -75.21 -8.69 12.08
CA LYS A 229 -76.12 -8.60 13.25
C LYS A 229 -77.43 -9.40 13.02
N LYS A 230 -77.98 -10.01 14.08
CA LYS A 230 -79.41 -10.39 14.21
C LYS A 230 -79.79 -10.75 15.67
N GLU A 231 -80.96 -10.33 16.15
CA GLU A 231 -82.09 -11.20 16.59
C GLU A 231 -83.36 -10.40 17.01
N VAL A 232 -84.49 -11.11 17.18
CA VAL A 232 -85.89 -10.74 16.81
C VAL A 232 -86.89 -10.87 17.99
N LYS A 233 -88.04 -10.15 17.97
CA LYS A 233 -89.37 -10.72 18.37
C LYS A 233 -90.59 -9.93 17.84
N ASN A 234 -91.72 -10.64 17.72
CA ASN A 234 -93.00 -10.40 17.01
C ASN A 234 -92.93 -10.78 15.53
N GLU A 235 -93.70 -11.80 15.13
CA GLU A 235 -93.64 -12.39 13.80
C GLU A 235 -94.68 -11.71 12.91
N ALA A 236 -94.19 -10.97 11.92
CA ALA A 236 -95.02 -10.40 10.88
C ALA A 236 -95.37 -11.48 9.82
N PRO A 237 -96.35 -11.25 8.93
CA PRO A 237 -96.82 -12.24 7.96
C PRO A 237 -95.73 -12.96 7.18
N VAL A 238 -95.78 -14.26 6.97
CA VAL A 238 -94.79 -14.94 6.12
C VAL A 238 -95.16 -14.78 4.65
N ILE A 239 -94.30 -14.10 3.88
CA ILE A 239 -94.36 -14.08 2.41
C ILE A 239 -93.39 -15.12 1.86
N THR A 240 -93.89 -16.10 1.11
CA THR A 240 -93.07 -16.98 0.25
C THR A 240 -93.19 -16.52 -1.20
N ALA A 241 -92.06 -16.30 -1.86
CA ALA A 241 -91.99 -15.91 -3.26
C ALA A 241 -90.68 -16.47 -3.85
N THR A 242 -90.62 -16.66 -5.17
CA THR A 242 -89.38 -17.01 -5.88
C THR A 242 -88.36 -15.90 -5.65
N GLU A 243 -87.34 -16.14 -4.81
CA GLU A 243 -86.44 -15.08 -4.32
C GLU A 243 -85.52 -14.50 -5.39
N ASN A 244 -85.09 -15.34 -6.34
CA ASN A 244 -84.14 -15.00 -7.39
C ASN A 244 -84.63 -15.54 -8.74
N LEU A 245 -85.53 -14.80 -9.41
CA LEU A 245 -85.92 -15.11 -10.77
C LEU A 245 -84.83 -14.62 -11.72
N THR A 246 -84.21 -15.53 -12.46
CA THR A 246 -83.20 -15.16 -13.47
C THR A 246 -83.83 -15.11 -14.85
N LEU A 247 -83.63 -14.00 -15.56
CA LEU A 247 -84.02 -13.79 -16.95
C LEU A 247 -82.79 -13.44 -17.79
N GLU A 248 -82.82 -13.73 -19.07
CA GLU A 248 -81.86 -13.17 -20.04
C GLU A 248 -82.40 -11.85 -20.62
N VAL A 249 -81.50 -10.93 -21.01
CA VAL A 249 -81.89 -9.66 -21.65
C VAL A 249 -82.83 -9.93 -22.83
N GLY A 250 -84.01 -9.32 -22.80
CA GLY A 250 -85.08 -9.44 -23.80
C GLY A 250 -86.19 -10.46 -23.49
N GLN A 251 -86.08 -11.24 -22.40
CA GLN A 251 -87.16 -12.15 -21.98
C GLN A 251 -88.33 -11.41 -21.31
N LYS A 252 -89.58 -11.79 -21.62
CA LYS A 252 -90.78 -11.18 -21.02
C LYS A 252 -90.88 -11.51 -19.51
N PHE A 253 -91.16 -10.51 -18.69
CA PHE A 253 -91.38 -10.65 -17.25
C PHE A 253 -92.84 -10.32 -16.86
N ASP A 254 -93.43 -11.16 -16.00
CA ASP A 254 -94.74 -10.93 -15.39
C ASP A 254 -94.69 -11.23 -13.87
N MET A 255 -95.47 -10.49 -13.07
CA MET A 255 -95.45 -10.61 -11.60
C MET A 255 -95.92 -11.98 -11.10
N SER A 256 -96.76 -12.69 -11.86
CA SER A 256 -97.18 -14.06 -11.54
C SER A 256 -96.02 -15.05 -11.50
N MET A 257 -94.91 -14.77 -12.20
CA MET A 257 -93.70 -15.62 -12.21
C MET A 257 -93.00 -15.68 -10.84
N LEU A 258 -93.32 -14.76 -9.92
CA LEU A 258 -92.76 -14.72 -8.58
C LEU A 258 -93.45 -15.70 -7.61
N ASN A 259 -94.53 -16.39 -8.01
CA ASN A 259 -95.24 -17.41 -7.21
C ASN A 259 -95.51 -16.99 -5.76
N VAL A 260 -95.99 -15.77 -5.56
CA VAL A 260 -96.13 -15.17 -4.23
C VAL A 260 -97.30 -15.78 -3.47
N LYS A 261 -97.03 -16.26 -2.25
CA LYS A 261 -98.04 -16.68 -1.26
C LYS A 261 -97.75 -15.96 0.05
N VAL A 262 -98.80 -15.56 0.75
CA VAL A 262 -98.70 -14.86 2.03
C VAL A 262 -99.54 -15.60 3.07
N SER A 263 -98.97 -15.88 4.22
CA SER A 263 -99.61 -16.54 5.36
C SER A 263 -99.07 -15.97 6.66
N ASP A 264 -99.91 -15.54 7.57
CA ASP A 264 -99.50 -15.16 8.92
C ASP A 264 -99.93 -16.27 9.88
N LYS A 265 -99.11 -16.52 10.90
CA LYS A 265 -99.35 -17.63 11.83
C LYS A 265 -100.46 -17.28 12.83
N GLU A 266 -100.67 -15.99 13.10
CA GLU A 266 -101.60 -15.46 14.07
C GLU A 266 -102.79 -14.72 13.41
N ASP A 267 -102.73 -14.43 12.10
CA ASP A 267 -103.73 -13.63 11.38
C ASP A 267 -104.19 -14.21 10.02
N LYS A 268 -105.48 -14.06 9.70
CA LYS A 268 -106.09 -14.68 8.50
C LYS A 268 -106.42 -13.68 7.37
N ASN A 269 -106.47 -12.38 7.66
CA ASN A 269 -106.75 -11.33 6.67
C ASN A 269 -105.51 -10.44 6.50
N LEU A 270 -104.88 -10.49 5.33
CA LEU A 270 -103.58 -9.84 5.06
C LEU A 270 -103.71 -8.88 3.86
N ASP A 271 -103.22 -7.64 4.02
CA ASP A 271 -103.15 -6.65 2.91
C ASP A 271 -101.82 -6.82 2.17
N VAL A 272 -101.84 -7.14 0.86
CA VAL A 272 -100.64 -7.43 0.05
C VAL A 272 -100.48 -6.43 -1.10
N LYS A 273 -99.33 -5.76 -1.14
CA LYS A 273 -98.98 -4.76 -2.17
C LYS A 273 -97.66 -5.08 -2.85
N TYR A 274 -97.55 -4.69 -4.12
CA TYR A 274 -96.37 -4.90 -4.95
C TYR A 274 -95.84 -3.56 -5.48
N GLU A 275 -94.55 -3.30 -5.27
CA GLU A 275 -93.88 -2.08 -5.73
C GLU A 275 -92.55 -2.42 -6.43
N GLY A 276 -92.32 -1.80 -7.58
CA GLY A 276 -91.12 -1.97 -8.39
C GLY A 276 -91.43 -2.25 -9.86
N LYS A 277 -90.48 -1.96 -10.75
CA LYS A 277 -90.54 -2.24 -12.19
C LYS A 277 -89.26 -2.96 -12.61
N VAL A 278 -89.39 -3.99 -13.44
CA VAL A 278 -88.24 -4.72 -14.03
C VAL A 278 -88.08 -4.26 -15.48
N ASN A 279 -86.90 -3.78 -15.85
CA ASN A 279 -86.56 -3.50 -17.25
C ASN A 279 -85.82 -4.71 -17.83
N THR A 280 -86.51 -5.50 -18.64
CA THR A 280 -85.96 -6.74 -19.22
C THR A 280 -84.98 -6.48 -20.36
N ASP A 281 -84.88 -5.26 -20.88
CA ASP A 281 -83.98 -4.89 -21.98
C ASP A 281 -82.60 -4.46 -21.50
N LEU A 282 -82.42 -4.30 -20.18
CA LEU A 282 -81.17 -3.87 -19.57
C LEU A 282 -80.74 -4.86 -18.50
N ALA A 283 -79.53 -5.40 -18.63
CA ALA A 283 -78.97 -6.31 -17.63
C ALA A 283 -78.82 -5.61 -16.28
N GLY A 284 -79.26 -6.25 -15.21
CA GLY A 284 -79.28 -5.65 -13.89
C GLY A 284 -80.13 -6.44 -12.89
N ASN A 285 -80.00 -6.08 -11.63
CA ASN A 285 -80.78 -6.64 -10.54
C ASN A 285 -81.94 -5.68 -10.24
N TYR A 286 -83.15 -6.08 -10.59
CA TYR A 286 -84.35 -5.30 -10.34
C TYR A 286 -85.03 -5.82 -9.08
N THR A 287 -85.25 -4.94 -8.12
CA THR A 287 -85.88 -5.31 -6.85
C THR A 287 -87.38 -5.06 -6.92
N ILE A 288 -88.17 -6.12 -6.73
CA ILE A 288 -89.60 -6.03 -6.49
C ILE A 288 -89.82 -6.15 -4.98
N THR A 289 -90.52 -5.17 -4.42
CA THR A 289 -90.87 -5.12 -3.00
C THR A 289 -92.32 -5.57 -2.82
N ILE A 290 -92.50 -6.68 -2.12
CA ILE A 290 -93.80 -7.23 -1.75
C ILE A 290 -94.04 -6.89 -0.28
N THR A 291 -95.12 -6.19 0.04
CA THR A 291 -95.46 -5.83 1.42
C THR A 291 -96.76 -6.52 1.80
N ALA A 292 -96.72 -7.36 2.84
CA ALA A 292 -97.88 -7.96 3.48
C ALA A 292 -98.05 -7.36 4.87
N LYS A 293 -99.26 -6.94 5.24
CA LYS A 293 -99.56 -6.35 6.54
C LYS A 293 -100.62 -7.18 7.27
N ASP A 294 -100.35 -7.54 8.53
CA ASP A 294 -101.33 -8.16 9.42
C ASP A 294 -102.32 -7.15 10.00
N SER A 295 -103.35 -7.61 10.69
CA SER A 295 -104.37 -6.75 11.30
C SER A 295 -103.85 -5.96 12.51
N LYS A 296 -102.74 -6.38 13.14
CA LYS A 296 -102.08 -5.66 14.25
C LYS A 296 -101.10 -4.59 13.76
N GLY A 297 -100.94 -4.47 12.45
CA GLY A 297 -100.12 -3.46 11.80
C GLY A 297 -98.69 -3.89 11.52
N LEU A 298 -98.30 -5.13 11.84
CA LEU A 298 -97.00 -5.69 11.50
C LEU A 298 -96.94 -5.99 10.02
N THR A 299 -95.91 -5.44 9.39
CA THR A 299 -95.67 -5.64 7.96
C THR A 299 -94.50 -6.58 7.76
N THR A 300 -94.68 -7.60 6.95
CA THR A 300 -93.55 -8.28 6.31
C THR A 300 -93.35 -7.70 4.94
N ILE A 301 -92.13 -7.23 4.71
CA ILE A 301 -91.70 -6.79 3.39
C ILE A 301 -90.73 -7.84 2.86
N LYS A 302 -91.11 -8.53 1.79
CA LYS A 302 -90.23 -9.43 1.05
C LYS A 302 -89.79 -8.73 -0.23
N LYS A 303 -88.50 -8.40 -0.29
CA LYS A 303 -87.87 -7.97 -1.53
C LYS A 303 -87.38 -9.21 -2.27
N VAL A 304 -87.82 -9.37 -3.50
CA VAL A 304 -87.33 -10.40 -4.42
C VAL A 304 -86.55 -9.73 -5.54
N THR A 305 -85.51 -10.40 -6.01
CA THR A 305 -84.65 -9.85 -7.05
C THR A 305 -84.91 -10.58 -8.36
N VAL A 306 -85.24 -9.83 -9.39
CA VAL A 306 -85.24 -10.31 -10.77
C VAL A 306 -83.90 -9.94 -11.39
N VAL A 307 -83.09 -10.97 -11.64
CA VAL A 307 -81.74 -10.81 -12.19
C VAL A 307 -81.84 -10.96 -13.69
N VAL A 308 -81.73 -9.85 -14.43
CA VAL A 308 -81.60 -9.87 -15.88
C VAL A 308 -80.11 -10.01 -16.21
N LYS A 309 -79.69 -11.22 -16.60
CA LYS A 309 -78.29 -11.51 -16.94
C LYS A 309 -77.98 -11.01 -18.34
N ALA A 310 -76.87 -10.27 -18.46
CA ALA A 310 -76.26 -9.97 -19.75
C ALA A 310 -75.81 -11.27 -20.44
N LYS A 311 -75.96 -11.34 -21.76
CA LYS A 311 -75.44 -12.44 -22.58
C LYS A 311 -73.91 -12.60 -22.32
N PRO A 312 -73.34 -13.81 -22.26
CA PRO A 312 -71.98 -14.00 -21.74
C PRO A 312 -70.92 -13.26 -22.56
N ALA A 313 -70.11 -12.43 -21.90
CA ALA A 313 -68.93 -11.79 -22.47
C ALA A 313 -67.66 -12.60 -22.14
N ILE A 314 -66.77 -12.71 -23.13
CA ILE A 314 -65.49 -13.42 -23.12
C ILE A 314 -64.54 -12.81 -22.08
N LYS A 315 -63.86 -13.66 -21.28
CA LYS A 315 -62.83 -13.26 -20.30
C LYS A 315 -61.68 -12.53 -21.00
N LYS A 316 -61.40 -11.29 -20.59
CA LYS A 316 -60.16 -10.57 -20.90
C LYS A 316 -58.98 -11.23 -20.18
N GLU A 317 -57.95 -11.61 -20.93
CA GLU A 317 -56.63 -11.99 -20.41
C GLU A 317 -56.03 -10.84 -19.59
N ILE A 318 -55.54 -11.15 -18.39
CA ILE A 318 -54.58 -10.30 -17.68
C ILE A 318 -53.25 -10.51 -18.40
N LYS A 319 -52.78 -9.46 -19.07
CA LYS A 319 -51.49 -9.42 -19.75
C LYS A 319 -50.41 -9.77 -18.72
N ASN A 320 -49.68 -10.86 -18.94
CA ASN A 320 -48.58 -11.24 -18.05
C ASN A 320 -47.42 -10.24 -18.26
N GLU A 321 -47.03 -9.51 -17.21
CA GLU A 321 -45.93 -8.55 -17.25
C GLU A 321 -44.57 -9.25 -17.00
N VAL A 322 -43.46 -8.57 -17.29
CA VAL A 322 -42.12 -9.13 -17.12
C VAL A 322 -41.73 -9.23 -15.64
N PRO A 323 -40.99 -10.27 -15.21
CA PRO A 323 -40.47 -10.37 -13.85
C PRO A 323 -39.44 -9.26 -13.56
N VAL A 324 -39.29 -8.86 -12.29
CA VAL A 324 -38.33 -7.83 -11.85
C VAL A 324 -37.10 -8.50 -11.26
N ILE A 325 -35.90 -8.04 -11.63
CA ILE A 325 -34.60 -8.49 -11.10
C ILE A 325 -33.92 -7.31 -10.40
N THR A 326 -33.35 -7.54 -9.21
CA THR A 326 -32.48 -6.60 -8.50
C THR A 326 -31.16 -7.30 -8.16
N ALA A 327 -30.03 -6.63 -8.30
CA ALA A 327 -28.73 -7.15 -7.92
C ALA A 327 -27.78 -5.97 -7.62
N THR A 328 -26.61 -6.28 -7.06
CA THR A 328 -25.51 -5.32 -6.89
C THR A 328 -25.05 -4.87 -8.26
N GLU A 329 -25.21 -3.58 -8.57
CA GLU A 329 -24.90 -3.02 -9.90
C GLU A 329 -23.41 -3.14 -10.24
N ASN A 330 -22.54 -2.83 -9.26
CA ASN A 330 -21.09 -2.85 -9.39
C ASN A 330 -20.48 -3.62 -8.21
N LEU A 331 -19.97 -4.83 -8.44
CA LEU A 331 -19.20 -5.58 -7.45
C LEU A 331 -17.71 -5.35 -7.71
N THR A 332 -16.97 -4.82 -6.73
CA THR A 332 -15.52 -4.59 -6.85
C THR A 332 -14.74 -5.67 -6.11
N LEU A 333 -13.72 -6.22 -6.77
CA LEU A 333 -12.81 -7.25 -6.27
C LEU A 333 -11.37 -6.85 -6.59
N ASP A 334 -10.40 -7.35 -5.82
CA ASP A 334 -8.99 -7.24 -6.18
C ASP A 334 -8.55 -8.46 -6.98
N GLN A 335 -7.56 -8.28 -7.87
CA GLN A 335 -7.05 -9.37 -8.71
C GLN A 335 -6.54 -10.55 -7.86
N GLY A 336 -7.11 -11.72 -8.11
CA GLY A 336 -6.86 -12.96 -7.37
C GLY A 336 -7.88 -13.30 -6.28
N ASP A 337 -8.81 -12.38 -5.97
CA ASP A 337 -9.93 -12.68 -5.07
C ASP A 337 -10.84 -13.76 -5.65
N SER A 338 -11.42 -14.58 -4.78
CA SER A 338 -12.44 -15.55 -5.18
C SER A 338 -13.72 -14.85 -5.61
N PHE A 339 -14.31 -15.28 -6.73
CA PHE A 339 -15.59 -14.77 -7.20
C PHE A 339 -16.61 -15.89 -7.35
N GLU A 340 -17.80 -15.67 -6.80
CA GLU A 340 -19.00 -16.46 -7.05
C GLU A 340 -20.16 -15.54 -7.39
N TYR A 341 -21.04 -15.95 -8.30
CA TYR A 341 -22.20 -15.15 -8.70
C TYR A 341 -23.14 -14.79 -7.54
N GLY A 342 -23.15 -15.57 -6.45
CA GLY A 342 -23.92 -15.27 -5.25
C GLY A 342 -23.54 -13.94 -4.59
N MET A 343 -22.30 -13.47 -4.79
CA MET A 343 -21.82 -12.18 -4.28
C MET A 343 -22.56 -10.97 -4.89
N LEU A 344 -23.27 -11.16 -6.01
CA LEU A 344 -24.10 -10.12 -6.63
C LEU A 344 -25.40 -9.85 -5.85
N ASN A 345 -25.74 -10.67 -4.85
CA ASN A 345 -26.98 -10.54 -4.04
C ASN A 345 -28.24 -10.41 -4.90
N ALA A 346 -28.33 -11.20 -5.97
CA ALA A 346 -29.41 -11.10 -6.93
C ALA A 346 -30.73 -11.66 -6.38
N GLN A 347 -31.82 -10.93 -6.61
CA GLN A 347 -33.17 -11.32 -6.26
C GLN A 347 -34.10 -11.09 -7.45
N ALA A 348 -35.14 -11.90 -7.57
CA ALA A 348 -36.16 -11.76 -8.59
C ALA A 348 -37.56 -12.01 -8.05
N LYS A 349 -38.52 -11.20 -8.49
CA LYS A 349 -39.95 -11.35 -8.17
C LYS A 349 -40.79 -11.40 -9.44
N ASP A 350 -41.80 -12.26 -9.46
CA ASP A 350 -42.81 -12.22 -10.51
C ASP A 350 -43.81 -11.07 -10.30
N THR A 351 -44.74 -10.91 -11.23
CA THR A 351 -45.74 -9.84 -11.26
C THR A 351 -46.77 -9.93 -10.14
N GLU A 352 -46.90 -11.10 -9.52
CA GLU A 352 -47.75 -11.35 -8.37
C GLU A 352 -46.98 -11.11 -7.05
N GLY A 353 -45.72 -10.66 -7.14
CA GLY A 353 -44.84 -10.35 -6.02
C GLY A 353 -44.15 -11.57 -5.40
N LYS A 354 -44.24 -12.74 -6.04
CA LYS A 354 -43.66 -13.98 -5.54
C LYS A 354 -42.17 -14.06 -5.85
N ASP A 355 -41.40 -14.51 -4.87
CA ASP A 355 -39.96 -14.75 -5.02
C ASP A 355 -39.69 -15.91 -5.99
N ILE A 356 -38.94 -15.58 -7.05
CA ILE A 356 -38.46 -16.49 -8.10
C ILE A 356 -36.93 -16.43 -8.23
N SER A 357 -36.22 -15.90 -7.24
CA SER A 357 -34.76 -15.70 -7.26
C SER A 357 -33.97 -16.98 -7.55
N LYS A 358 -34.48 -18.14 -7.10
CA LYS A 358 -33.87 -19.45 -7.38
C LYS A 358 -33.83 -19.85 -8.86
N TYR A 359 -34.54 -19.13 -9.72
CA TYR A 359 -34.60 -19.36 -11.16
C TYR A 359 -33.73 -18.37 -11.96
N ILE A 360 -32.96 -17.53 -11.28
CA ILE A 360 -31.98 -16.65 -11.93
C ILE A 360 -30.88 -17.50 -12.54
N VAL A 361 -30.61 -17.27 -13.82
CA VAL A 361 -29.50 -17.83 -14.57
C VAL A 361 -28.48 -16.72 -14.80
N TYR A 362 -27.23 -16.96 -14.41
CA TYR A 362 -26.12 -16.05 -14.60
C TYR A 362 -25.36 -16.41 -15.87
N SER A 363 -24.92 -15.40 -16.62
CA SER A 363 -24.01 -15.58 -17.76
C SER A 363 -23.00 -14.42 -17.82
N GLY A 364 -21.84 -14.69 -18.45
CA GLY A 364 -20.72 -13.76 -18.51
C GLY A 364 -19.52 -14.27 -17.70
N ASP A 365 -18.35 -14.31 -18.33
CA ASP A 365 -17.12 -14.82 -17.73
C ASP A 365 -16.37 -13.71 -17.01
N VAL A 366 -16.09 -13.89 -15.72
CA VAL A 366 -15.31 -12.97 -14.91
C VAL A 366 -13.91 -13.54 -14.72
N ASN A 367 -12.90 -12.87 -15.28
CA ASN A 367 -11.51 -13.28 -15.10
C ASN A 367 -10.89 -12.54 -13.92
N ILE A 368 -10.99 -13.13 -12.73
CA ILE A 368 -10.40 -12.60 -11.49
C ILE A 368 -8.87 -12.45 -11.53
N CYS A 369 -8.21 -13.09 -12.50
CA CYS A 369 -6.76 -13.00 -12.67
C CYS A 369 -6.32 -11.82 -13.54
N LYS A 370 -7.26 -11.01 -14.07
CA LYS A 370 -6.93 -9.89 -14.95
C LYS A 370 -7.76 -8.66 -14.58
N GLU A 371 -7.12 -7.51 -14.48
CA GLU A 371 -7.85 -6.25 -14.26
C GLU A 371 -8.86 -5.98 -15.36
N GLY A 372 -9.99 -5.35 -15.00
CA GLY A 372 -11.01 -4.94 -15.96
C GLY A 372 -12.41 -4.96 -15.41
N GLU A 373 -13.35 -4.53 -16.26
CA GLU A 373 -14.78 -4.61 -16.00
C GLU A 373 -15.38 -5.80 -16.76
N TYR A 374 -15.97 -6.74 -16.03
CA TYR A 374 -16.57 -7.95 -16.55
C TYR A 374 -18.10 -7.86 -16.44
N PRO A 375 -18.82 -7.74 -17.57
CA PRO A 375 -20.27 -7.70 -17.55
C PRO A 375 -20.85 -9.07 -17.20
N VAL A 376 -21.78 -9.12 -16.27
CA VAL A 376 -22.57 -10.30 -15.91
C VAL A 376 -24.04 -10.03 -16.22
N VAL A 377 -24.69 -10.96 -16.91
CA VAL A 377 -26.11 -10.89 -17.26
C VAL A 377 -26.86 -11.87 -16.36
N LEU A 378 -27.87 -11.37 -15.65
CA LEU A 378 -28.79 -12.16 -14.84
C LEU A 378 -30.10 -12.27 -15.60
N THR A 379 -30.54 -13.48 -15.89
CA THR A 379 -31.79 -13.73 -16.63
C THR A 379 -32.72 -14.57 -15.78
N VAL A 380 -33.98 -14.15 -15.63
CA VAL A 380 -35.02 -14.92 -14.95
C VAL A 380 -36.20 -15.12 -15.88
N LYS A 381 -36.79 -16.32 -15.86
CA LYS A 381 -37.98 -16.67 -16.63
C LYS A 381 -39.08 -17.08 -15.67
N ASP A 382 -40.26 -16.45 -15.80
CA ASP A 382 -41.42 -16.80 -14.99
C ASP A 382 -42.06 -18.12 -15.46
N LYS A 383 -43.07 -18.59 -14.71
CA LYS A 383 -43.78 -19.85 -15.03
C LYS A 383 -44.56 -19.81 -16.35
N LYS A 384 -44.97 -18.63 -16.79
CA LYS A 384 -45.73 -18.42 -18.03
C LYS A 384 -44.80 -18.22 -19.24
N GLY A 385 -43.49 -18.22 -19.00
CA GLY A 385 -42.44 -18.21 -20.00
C GLY A 385 -41.92 -16.84 -20.39
N ILE A 386 -42.31 -15.78 -19.67
CA ILE A 386 -41.80 -14.42 -19.91
C ILE A 386 -40.48 -14.24 -19.18
N SER A 387 -39.48 -13.71 -19.88
CA SER A 387 -38.14 -13.49 -19.34
C SER A 387 -37.81 -12.01 -19.19
N ASN A 388 -37.01 -11.69 -18.18
CA ASN A 388 -36.32 -10.41 -18.06
C ASN A 388 -34.82 -10.65 -17.82
N SER A 389 -33.99 -9.68 -18.18
CA SER A 389 -32.54 -9.72 -17.96
C SER A 389 -32.02 -8.41 -17.40
N LEU A 390 -31.11 -8.50 -16.42
CA LEU A 390 -30.38 -7.38 -15.82
C LEU A 390 -28.89 -7.53 -16.11
N LYS A 391 -28.25 -6.47 -16.59
CA LYS A 391 -26.78 -6.41 -16.74
C LYS A 391 -26.18 -5.71 -15.52
N VAL A 392 -25.22 -6.36 -14.88
CA VAL A 392 -24.38 -5.79 -13.82
C VAL A 392 -22.92 -5.94 -14.21
N LYS A 393 -22.01 -5.34 -13.44
CA LYS A 393 -20.57 -5.46 -13.70
C LYS A 393 -19.78 -5.89 -12.46
N VAL A 394 -18.79 -6.73 -12.69
CA VAL A 394 -17.75 -7.07 -11.72
C VAL A 394 -16.47 -6.35 -12.12
N ILE A 395 -15.96 -5.50 -11.24
CA ILE A 395 -14.76 -4.69 -11.47
C ILE A 395 -13.60 -5.37 -10.73
N VAL A 396 -12.59 -5.83 -11.47
CA VAL A 396 -11.37 -6.40 -10.90
C VAL A 396 -10.27 -5.34 -10.93
N ASN A 397 -9.84 -4.90 -9.75
CA ASN A 397 -8.77 -3.92 -9.58
C ASN A 397 -7.39 -4.57 -9.74
N SER A 398 -6.45 -3.84 -10.35
CA SER A 398 -5.04 -4.26 -10.41
C SER A 398 -4.44 -4.35 -9.01
N LYS A 399 -3.95 -5.54 -8.68
CA LYS A 399 -3.22 -5.78 -7.42
C LYS A 399 -1.96 -4.93 -7.33
N ASN A 400 -1.28 -4.72 -8.44
CA ASN A 400 -0.08 -3.90 -8.51
C ASN A 400 -0.39 -2.42 -8.22
N LYS A 401 -1.49 -1.91 -8.78
CA LYS A 401 -1.96 -0.54 -8.52
C LYS A 401 -2.26 -0.31 -7.05
N LEU A 402 -2.90 -1.28 -6.39
CA LEU A 402 -3.21 -1.20 -4.97
C LEU A 402 -1.93 -1.18 -4.10
N ILE A 403 -0.95 -2.03 -4.40
CA ILE A 403 0.33 -2.04 -3.67
C ILE A 403 1.08 -0.74 -3.89
N LEU A 404 1.13 -0.24 -5.12
CA LEU A 404 1.74 1.06 -5.42
C LEU A 404 1.06 2.16 -4.60
N GLN A 405 -0.28 2.22 -4.56
CA GLN A 405 -1.00 3.21 -3.77
C GLN A 405 -0.62 3.14 -2.29
N LYS A 406 -0.52 1.94 -1.71
CA LYS A 406 -0.09 1.75 -0.32
C LYS A 406 1.33 2.29 -0.06
N ILE A 407 2.23 2.18 -1.03
CA ILE A 407 3.58 2.77 -0.93
C ILE A 407 3.48 4.31 -0.95
N LEU A 408 2.67 4.86 -1.87
CA LEU A 408 2.49 6.31 -1.99
C LEU A 408 1.83 6.93 -0.74
N ASP A 409 0.94 6.19 -0.10
CA ASP A 409 0.23 6.61 1.11
C ASP A 409 1.16 6.70 2.35
N ASP A 410 2.29 5.98 2.37
CA ASP A 410 3.30 6.05 3.44
C ASP A 410 4.06 7.40 3.41
N LYS A 411 3.94 8.19 2.33
CA LYS A 411 4.53 9.54 2.16
C LYS A 411 6.03 9.61 2.47
N THR A 412 6.75 8.54 2.17
CA THR A 412 8.19 8.45 2.42
C THR A 412 8.99 9.12 1.30
N SER A 413 10.22 9.56 1.62
CA SER A 413 11.09 10.29 0.69
C SER A 413 11.77 9.42 -0.39
N ASN A 414 11.59 8.09 -0.34
CA ASN A 414 12.14 7.12 -1.30
C ASN A 414 11.26 6.94 -2.55
N VAL A 415 10.35 7.88 -2.83
CA VAL A 415 9.53 7.88 -4.05
C VAL A 415 9.73 9.18 -4.81
N LYS A 416 10.01 9.07 -6.12
CA LYS A 416 10.06 10.20 -7.06
C LYS A 416 8.87 10.13 -8.00
N VAL A 417 8.14 11.24 -8.13
CA VAL A 417 6.96 11.35 -8.99
C VAL A 417 7.32 12.07 -10.27
N HIS A 418 7.02 11.46 -11.42
CA HIS A 418 7.23 12.05 -12.74
C HIS A 418 5.90 12.48 -13.34
N LYS A 419 5.81 13.75 -13.73
CA LYS A 419 4.63 14.34 -14.34
C LYS A 419 4.97 14.87 -15.73
N ASN A 420 4.00 14.80 -16.63
CA ASN A 420 4.12 15.47 -17.92
C ASN A 420 3.92 16.99 -17.80
N ASP A 421 4.06 17.68 -18.93
CA ASP A 421 3.91 19.14 -19.04
C ASP A 421 2.53 19.66 -18.59
N HIS A 422 1.51 18.79 -18.56
CA HIS A 422 0.16 19.11 -18.09
C HIS A 422 -0.05 18.79 -16.60
N GLY A 423 0.97 18.33 -15.89
CA GLY A 423 0.91 17.98 -14.47
C GLY A 423 0.31 16.60 -14.19
N THR A 424 -0.04 15.82 -15.22
CA THR A 424 -0.53 14.45 -15.08
C THR A 424 0.62 13.53 -14.71
N VAL A 425 0.44 12.68 -13.69
CA VAL A 425 1.46 11.72 -13.28
C VAL A 425 1.58 10.61 -14.33
N GLU A 426 2.80 10.40 -14.83
CA GLU A 426 3.11 9.37 -15.82
C GLU A 426 3.73 8.13 -15.16
N SER A 427 4.64 8.35 -14.21
CA SER A 427 5.36 7.27 -13.55
C SER A 427 5.88 7.64 -12.17
N TYR A 428 6.26 6.60 -11.43
CA TYR A 428 6.86 6.68 -10.11
C TYR A 428 8.16 5.90 -10.09
N ASP A 429 9.24 6.49 -9.60
CA ASP A 429 10.43 5.74 -9.22
C ASP A 429 10.31 5.42 -7.73
N VAL A 430 10.19 4.13 -7.41
CA VAL A 430 10.00 3.63 -6.05
C VAL A 430 11.28 2.93 -5.63
N PHE A 431 11.97 3.47 -4.63
CA PHE A 431 13.21 2.93 -4.10
C PHE A 431 13.00 2.17 -2.79
N SER A 432 13.95 1.32 -2.40
CA SER A 432 13.95 0.70 -1.08
C SER A 432 14.01 1.76 0.02
N LYS A 433 13.43 1.47 1.19
CA LYS A 433 13.42 2.40 2.31
C LYS A 433 14.84 2.82 2.71
N GLY A 434 15.01 4.10 3.04
CA GLY A 434 16.32 4.68 3.36
C GLY A 434 17.18 5.05 2.16
N VAL A 435 16.78 4.67 0.93
CA VAL A 435 17.46 5.07 -0.31
C VAL A 435 16.91 6.42 -0.78
N THR A 436 17.81 7.36 -1.02
CA THR A 436 17.49 8.65 -1.63
C THR A 436 17.60 8.53 -3.15
N PRO A 437 16.51 8.78 -3.91
CA PRO A 437 16.54 8.77 -5.37
C PRO A 437 17.56 9.81 -5.90
N PRO A 438 18.36 9.48 -6.94
CA PRO A 438 19.20 10.48 -7.58
C PRO A 438 18.38 11.63 -8.18
N SER A 439 18.97 12.83 -8.18
CA SER A 439 18.39 13.98 -8.87
C SER A 439 18.37 13.74 -10.38
N ASP A 440 17.44 14.37 -11.12
CA ASP A 440 17.46 14.26 -12.59
C ASP A 440 18.77 14.82 -13.18
N ASP A 441 19.30 15.87 -12.56
CA ASP A 441 20.57 16.50 -12.95
C ASP A 441 21.80 15.60 -12.68
N ASP A 442 21.65 14.52 -11.91
CA ASP A 442 22.73 13.57 -11.63
C ASP A 442 22.94 12.58 -12.78
N TYR A 443 21.96 12.43 -13.67
CA TYR A 443 22.01 11.46 -14.74
C TYR A 443 22.81 11.96 -15.93
N THR A 444 23.80 11.18 -16.32
CA THR A 444 24.41 11.25 -17.66
C THR A 444 23.77 10.21 -18.56
N ILE A 445 23.25 10.65 -19.70
CA ILE A 445 22.62 9.76 -20.69
C ILE A 445 23.69 9.27 -21.67
N LEU A 446 24.08 8.01 -21.53
CA LEU A 446 25.00 7.37 -22.46
C LEU A 446 24.20 6.71 -23.59
N SER A 447 24.51 7.06 -24.84
CA SER A 447 23.82 6.54 -26.02
C SER A 447 24.81 5.97 -27.05
N ALA A 448 24.61 4.72 -27.44
CA ALA A 448 25.38 4.07 -28.50
C ALA A 448 24.58 2.96 -29.18
N ALA A 449 24.58 2.92 -30.52
CA ALA A 449 23.91 1.87 -31.32
C ALA A 449 22.43 1.60 -30.95
N GLY A 450 21.71 2.65 -30.54
CA GLY A 450 20.31 2.59 -30.11
C GLY A 450 20.10 2.04 -28.68
N TYR A 451 21.15 1.86 -27.90
CA TYR A 451 21.08 1.65 -26.46
C TYR A 451 21.14 3.01 -25.76
N ILE A 452 20.22 3.23 -24.82
CA ILE A 452 20.15 4.44 -23.98
C ILE A 452 20.30 3.99 -22.52
N MET A 453 21.35 4.49 -21.88
CA MET A 453 21.75 4.09 -20.54
C MET A 453 21.96 5.33 -19.67
N PRO A 454 20.95 5.74 -18.89
CA PRO A 454 21.11 6.73 -17.84
C PRO A 454 21.98 6.15 -16.72
N VAL A 455 23.05 6.86 -16.37
CA VAL A 455 24.00 6.49 -15.31
C VAL A 455 24.24 7.69 -14.41
N THR A 456 24.33 7.46 -13.11
CA THR A 456 24.73 8.48 -12.11
C THR A 456 26.02 8.05 -11.44
N PRO A 457 26.91 8.98 -11.04
CA PRO A 457 28.08 8.64 -10.24
C PRO A 457 27.69 8.20 -8.83
N TYR A 458 28.52 7.36 -8.20
CA TYR A 458 28.33 6.97 -6.81
C TYR A 458 28.47 8.18 -5.87
N LYS A 459 27.50 8.35 -4.97
CA LYS A 459 27.48 9.40 -3.94
C LYS A 459 27.29 8.76 -2.56
N PRO A 460 28.30 8.82 -1.67
CA PRO A 460 28.16 8.31 -0.31
C PRO A 460 27.01 8.97 0.46
N GLY A 461 26.34 8.20 1.32
CA GLY A 461 25.26 8.69 2.18
C GLY A 461 23.88 8.76 1.51
N MET A 462 23.74 8.27 0.28
CA MET A 462 22.43 8.20 -0.40
C MET A 462 21.61 6.95 -0.05
N GLY A 463 22.12 6.08 0.83
CA GLY A 463 21.44 4.84 1.26
C GLY A 463 21.48 3.69 0.25
N TRP A 464 22.11 3.89 -0.91
CA TRP A 464 22.47 2.86 -1.87
C TRP A 464 23.99 2.70 -1.95
N TYR A 465 24.43 1.49 -2.31
CA TYR A 465 25.82 1.05 -2.23
C TYR A 465 26.30 0.47 -3.57
N ASP A 466 27.59 0.59 -3.85
CA ASP A 466 28.19 0.18 -5.12
C ASP A 466 29.54 -0.55 -4.93
N ALA A 467 29.50 -1.69 -4.23
CA ALA A 467 30.65 -2.56 -4.09
C ALA A 467 31.17 -3.04 -5.45
N ASN A 468 32.37 -2.59 -5.80
CA ASN A 468 32.99 -2.85 -7.09
C ASN A 468 34.11 -3.89 -7.02
N LYS A 469 34.12 -4.79 -8.02
CA LYS A 469 35.20 -5.76 -8.21
C LYS A 469 36.45 -5.10 -8.76
N VAL A 470 37.59 -5.62 -8.32
CA VAL A 470 38.90 -5.20 -8.81
C VAL A 470 39.29 -6.02 -10.05
N PHE A 471 38.79 -7.26 -10.16
CA PHE A 471 39.19 -8.23 -11.19
C PHE A 471 40.69 -8.56 -11.11
N ASN A 472 41.22 -9.19 -12.17
CA ASN A 472 42.65 -9.49 -12.36
C ASN A 472 43.22 -10.46 -11.31
N ARG A 473 42.48 -11.53 -11.00
CA ARG A 473 42.89 -12.57 -10.02
C ARG A 473 43.07 -12.02 -8.60
N SER A 474 42.40 -10.92 -8.28
CA SER A 474 42.30 -10.39 -6.91
C SER A 474 41.45 -11.26 -5.98
N GLY A 475 40.85 -12.33 -6.53
CA GLY A 475 39.99 -13.26 -5.82
C GLY A 475 38.50 -12.94 -5.96
N ASP A 476 38.14 -11.82 -6.58
CA ASP A 476 36.75 -11.38 -6.70
C ASP A 476 36.13 -11.55 -8.09
N ASP A 477 36.86 -12.04 -9.09
CA ASP A 477 36.46 -12.04 -10.50
C ASP A 477 35.03 -12.61 -10.74
N TYR A 478 34.62 -13.61 -9.95
CA TYR A 478 33.32 -14.28 -10.01
C TYR A 478 32.38 -14.00 -8.81
N LEU A 479 32.70 -13.04 -7.95
CA LEU A 479 31.96 -12.76 -6.69
C LEU A 479 30.88 -11.66 -6.82
N CYS A 480 30.10 -11.65 -7.90
CA CYS A 480 28.99 -10.69 -8.03
C CYS A 480 27.90 -10.89 -6.95
N SER A 481 27.69 -12.13 -6.51
CA SER A 481 26.83 -12.47 -5.39
C SER A 481 27.36 -11.97 -4.05
N GLY A 482 28.67 -12.05 -3.83
CA GLY A 482 29.33 -11.49 -2.64
C GLY A 482 29.24 -9.97 -2.60
N ALA A 483 29.41 -9.30 -3.74
CA ALA A 483 29.25 -7.85 -3.84
C ALA A 483 27.81 -7.42 -3.57
N THR A 484 26.83 -8.14 -4.16
CA THR A 484 25.41 -7.88 -3.91
C THR A 484 25.04 -8.11 -2.44
N ALA A 485 25.55 -9.18 -1.82
CA ALA A 485 25.35 -9.43 -0.40
C ALA A 485 25.96 -8.31 0.47
N ALA A 486 27.17 -7.84 0.16
CA ALA A 486 27.80 -6.73 0.87
C ALA A 486 26.96 -5.45 0.80
N ASN A 487 26.49 -5.09 -0.40
CA ASN A 487 25.62 -3.93 -0.61
C ASN A 487 24.31 -4.04 0.18
N MET A 488 23.65 -5.20 0.13
CA MET A 488 22.41 -5.44 0.85
C MET A 488 22.62 -5.42 2.38
N LEU A 489 23.76 -5.93 2.87
CA LEU A 489 24.12 -5.88 4.29
C LEU A 489 24.47 -4.47 4.75
N ASN A 490 25.16 -3.67 3.94
CA ASN A 490 25.42 -2.26 4.25
C ASN A 490 24.10 -1.49 4.42
N TRP A 491 23.17 -1.65 3.47
CA TRP A 491 21.83 -1.10 3.58
C TRP A 491 21.09 -1.62 4.82
N TRP A 492 21.18 -2.93 5.09
CA TRP A 492 20.52 -3.55 6.24
C TRP A 492 21.05 -3.01 7.57
N MET A 493 22.36 -2.74 7.66
CA MET A 493 22.97 -2.12 8.84
C MET A 493 22.46 -0.70 9.06
N ASP A 494 22.24 0.08 7.99
CA ASP A 494 21.59 1.40 8.12
C ASP A 494 20.16 1.28 8.66
N GLN A 495 19.38 0.32 8.13
CA GLN A 495 17.98 0.15 8.55
C GLN A 495 17.83 -0.34 9.99
N ASN A 496 18.89 -0.91 10.55
CA ASN A 496 18.94 -1.50 11.89
C ASN A 496 19.94 -0.79 12.82
N ALA A 497 20.38 0.43 12.49
CA ALA A 497 21.41 1.16 13.24
C ALA A 497 21.15 1.19 14.76
N ASP A 498 19.91 1.50 15.17
CA ASP A 498 19.54 1.56 16.59
C ASP A 498 19.57 0.20 17.28
N TYR A 499 19.12 -0.86 16.60
CA TYR A 499 19.15 -2.22 17.13
C TYR A 499 20.57 -2.75 17.25
N ILE A 500 21.40 -2.47 16.24
CA ILE A 500 22.82 -2.81 16.23
C ILE A 500 23.52 -2.10 17.39
N ASN A 501 23.34 -0.78 17.55
CA ASN A 501 23.95 -0.04 18.66
C ASN A 501 23.57 -0.65 20.01
N ARG A 502 22.28 -0.92 20.24
CA ARG A 502 21.81 -1.58 21.46
C ARG A 502 22.40 -2.97 21.68
N TYR A 503 22.62 -3.72 20.61
CA TYR A 503 23.27 -5.03 20.71
C TYR A 503 24.74 -4.87 21.10
N LEU A 504 25.47 -3.95 20.45
CA LEU A 504 26.88 -3.69 20.75
C LEU A 504 27.07 -3.12 22.17
N ASP A 505 26.12 -2.36 22.69
CA ASP A 505 26.15 -1.89 24.09
C ASP A 505 26.06 -3.05 25.10
N LEU A 506 25.36 -4.14 24.74
CA LEU A 506 25.20 -5.32 25.60
C LEU A 506 26.37 -6.31 25.47
N HIS A 507 26.89 -6.49 24.25
CA HIS A 507 27.84 -7.57 23.93
C HIS A 507 29.27 -7.08 23.68
N GLY A 508 29.47 -5.77 23.57
CA GLY A 508 30.70 -5.18 23.04
C GLY A 508 30.78 -5.24 21.52
N GLU A 509 31.92 -4.85 20.96
CA GLU A 509 32.13 -4.87 19.52
C GLU A 509 32.19 -6.32 18.99
N ASN A 510 31.33 -6.64 18.03
CA ASN A 510 31.33 -7.96 17.39
C ASN A 510 32.46 -8.03 16.36
N SER A 511 33.56 -8.67 16.73
CA SER A 511 34.71 -8.94 15.84
C SER A 511 34.77 -10.41 15.45
N THR A 512 35.02 -10.71 14.18
CA THR A 512 35.25 -12.08 13.68
C THR A 512 36.67 -12.22 13.13
N CYS A 513 37.24 -13.42 13.08
CA CYS A 513 38.67 -13.62 12.78
C CYS A 513 38.90 -14.50 11.55
N ILE A 514 39.64 -13.97 10.56
CA ILE A 514 40.08 -14.75 9.38
C ILE A 514 41.23 -15.71 9.74
N ASN A 515 42.03 -15.39 10.77
CA ASN A 515 43.12 -16.24 11.24
C ASN A 515 43.16 -16.32 12.77
N LYS A 516 42.68 -17.46 13.31
CA LYS A 516 42.63 -17.72 14.76
C LYS A 516 44.01 -17.82 15.42
N GLU A 517 45.06 -18.23 14.70
CA GLU A 517 46.40 -18.41 15.27
C GLU A 517 47.13 -17.09 15.55
N PHE A 518 46.78 -16.02 14.83
CA PHE A 518 47.46 -14.73 14.95
C PHE A 518 46.60 -13.62 15.58
N GLY A 519 45.30 -13.84 15.82
CA GLY A 519 44.42 -12.86 16.47
C GLY A 519 44.25 -11.54 15.71
N ILE A 520 44.55 -11.51 14.40
CA ILE A 520 44.49 -10.29 13.61
C ILE A 520 43.14 -10.21 12.90
N SER A 521 42.20 -9.46 13.48
CA SER A 521 40.99 -8.99 12.78
C SER A 521 40.56 -7.58 13.18
N GLN A 522 41.49 -6.72 13.61
CA GLN A 522 41.19 -5.38 14.11
C GLN A 522 40.32 -4.51 13.16
N ASN A 523 40.20 -4.89 11.88
CA ASN A 523 39.38 -4.19 10.88
C ASN A 523 38.06 -4.90 10.50
N ALA A 524 37.75 -6.10 11.01
CA ALA A 524 36.54 -6.86 10.69
C ALA A 524 35.50 -6.74 11.82
N THR A 525 34.96 -5.54 11.98
CA THR A 525 33.98 -5.21 13.01
C THR A 525 32.79 -4.48 12.40
N ILE A 526 31.63 -4.55 13.06
CA ILE A 526 30.41 -3.86 12.61
C ILE A 526 30.64 -2.35 12.49
N SER A 527 31.33 -1.75 13.45
CA SER A 527 31.68 -0.33 13.45
C SER A 527 32.55 0.04 12.26
N ASN A 528 33.53 -0.79 11.88
CA ASN A 528 34.38 -0.54 10.72
C ASN A 528 33.62 -0.68 9.41
N PHE A 529 32.78 -1.72 9.25
CA PHE A 529 31.97 -1.87 8.04
C PHE A 529 30.98 -0.72 7.85
N ARG A 530 30.36 -0.24 8.93
CA ARG A 530 29.45 0.92 8.86
C ARG A 530 30.19 2.22 8.55
N LYS A 531 31.45 2.36 8.98
CA LYS A 531 32.28 3.53 8.67
C LYS A 531 32.75 3.53 7.21
N ASN A 532 33.14 2.37 6.70
CA ASN A 532 33.67 2.17 5.35
C ASN A 532 32.94 1.00 4.66
N PRO A 533 31.84 1.26 3.93
CA PRO A 533 31.01 0.22 3.33
C PRO A 533 31.74 -0.73 2.36
N ASP A 534 32.82 -0.27 1.74
CA ASP A 534 33.66 -1.07 0.85
C ASP A 534 34.42 -2.19 1.58
N ASP A 535 34.71 -2.00 2.87
CA ASP A 535 35.48 -2.97 3.67
C ASP A 535 34.75 -4.30 3.80
N LEU A 536 33.40 -4.29 3.81
CA LEU A 536 32.61 -5.51 3.89
C LEU A 536 32.78 -6.39 2.66
N PHE A 537 32.75 -5.82 1.46
CA PHE A 537 32.97 -6.63 0.25
C PHE A 537 34.40 -7.16 0.21
N ARG A 538 35.40 -6.34 0.58
CA ARG A 538 36.79 -6.80 0.69
C ARG A 538 36.97 -7.91 1.72
N TYR A 539 36.22 -7.86 2.82
CA TYR A 539 36.19 -8.91 3.83
C TYR A 539 35.61 -10.22 3.27
N ILE A 540 34.48 -10.15 2.56
CA ILE A 540 33.87 -11.29 1.86
C ILE A 540 34.84 -11.87 0.82
N THR A 541 35.53 -11.03 0.04
CA THR A 541 36.56 -11.48 -0.90
C THR A 541 37.73 -12.18 -0.19
N LYS A 542 38.16 -11.73 0.99
CA LYS A 542 39.21 -12.45 1.75
C LYS A 542 38.72 -13.79 2.29
N CYS A 543 37.45 -13.90 2.67
CA CYS A 543 36.87 -15.13 3.20
C CYS A 543 36.64 -16.18 2.12
N PHE A 544 36.20 -15.76 0.92
CA PHE A 544 35.67 -16.67 -0.11
C PHE A 544 36.28 -16.49 -1.50
N GLY A 545 37.04 -15.42 -1.73
CA GLY A 545 37.78 -15.20 -2.96
C GLY A 545 38.94 -16.19 -3.07
N ASN A 546 39.13 -16.78 -4.25
CA ASN A 546 40.05 -17.88 -4.56
C ASN A 546 39.62 -19.33 -4.21
N THR A 547 38.38 -19.62 -3.79
CA THR A 547 37.97 -21.04 -3.65
C THR A 547 37.59 -21.65 -5.00
N ASN A 548 38.34 -22.63 -5.53
CA ASN A 548 38.01 -23.70 -6.51
C ASN A 548 36.77 -23.56 -7.45
N LYS A 549 36.39 -22.34 -7.86
CA LYS A 549 35.11 -22.02 -8.52
C LYS A 549 33.86 -22.44 -7.74
N LYS A 550 33.91 -22.56 -6.41
CA LYS A 550 32.70 -22.82 -5.61
C LYS A 550 31.77 -21.60 -5.72
N VAL A 551 30.52 -21.84 -6.08
CA VAL A 551 29.52 -20.78 -6.25
C VAL A 551 29.15 -20.23 -4.88
N LEU A 552 29.32 -18.93 -4.69
CA LEU A 552 28.83 -18.21 -3.52
C LEU A 552 27.41 -17.71 -3.83
N HIS A 553 26.43 -18.05 -3.00
CA HIS A 553 25.07 -17.52 -3.14
C HIS A 553 24.89 -16.29 -2.24
N ALA A 554 24.24 -15.24 -2.76
CA ALA A 554 24.08 -13.98 -2.03
C ALA A 554 23.26 -14.18 -0.74
N GLY A 555 22.18 -14.98 -0.79
CA GLY A 555 21.35 -15.31 0.36
C GLY A 555 22.14 -15.97 1.49
N ASP A 556 22.88 -17.02 1.15
CA ASP A 556 23.70 -17.76 2.12
C ASP A 556 24.80 -16.86 2.68
N THR A 557 25.41 -16.01 1.86
CA THR A 557 26.42 -15.03 2.32
C THR A 557 25.83 -14.05 3.34
N MET A 558 24.63 -13.54 3.11
CA MET A 558 23.97 -12.64 4.07
C MET A 558 23.68 -13.37 5.39
N PHE A 559 23.20 -14.62 5.31
CA PHE A 559 22.90 -15.39 6.52
C PHE A 559 24.17 -15.85 7.26
N TRP A 560 25.23 -16.18 6.55
CA TRP A 560 26.58 -16.40 7.12
C TRP A 560 27.06 -15.17 7.88
N PHE A 561 26.92 -13.98 7.32
CA PHE A 561 27.30 -12.75 8.00
C PHE A 561 26.50 -12.58 9.31
N LEU A 562 25.18 -12.78 9.27
CA LEU A 562 24.32 -12.56 10.44
C LEU A 562 24.50 -13.63 11.51
N ASN A 563 24.46 -14.92 11.16
CA ASN A 563 24.42 -16.02 12.13
C ASN A 563 25.69 -16.87 12.20
N GLY A 564 26.57 -16.79 11.20
CA GLY A 564 27.77 -17.63 11.12
C GLY A 564 27.46 -19.00 10.52
N HIS A 565 26.38 -19.12 9.75
CA HIS A 565 26.03 -20.37 9.08
C HIS A 565 27.15 -20.85 8.15
N ASP A 566 27.59 -22.10 8.30
CA ASP A 566 28.60 -22.70 7.44
C ASP A 566 28.08 -22.89 6.00
N LEU A 567 28.64 -22.11 5.07
CA LEU A 567 28.32 -22.12 3.63
C LEU A 567 28.68 -23.42 2.91
N HIS A 568 29.31 -24.39 3.58
CA HIS A 568 29.71 -25.68 3.02
C HIS A 568 28.99 -26.88 3.63
N CYS A 569 28.08 -26.67 4.59
CA CYS A 569 27.25 -27.73 5.16
C CYS A 569 25.84 -27.74 4.56
N THR A 570 25.28 -28.94 4.33
CA THR A 570 23.82 -29.07 4.17
C THR A 570 23.17 -28.83 5.53
N LEU A 571 22.05 -28.11 5.54
CA LEU A 571 21.29 -27.54 6.68
C LEU A 571 21.12 -28.41 7.95
N SER A 572 21.46 -29.70 7.93
CA SER A 572 21.30 -30.65 9.04
C SER A 572 22.45 -30.67 10.07
N LEU A 573 23.58 -30.00 9.81
CA LEU A 573 24.71 -29.90 10.74
C LEU A 573 24.91 -28.44 11.16
N ASN A 574 24.63 -28.11 12.43
CA ASN A 574 24.90 -26.81 13.05
C ASN A 574 26.41 -26.57 13.21
N LYS A 575 27.14 -26.43 12.10
CA LYS A 575 28.50 -25.93 12.11
C LYS A 575 28.48 -24.42 11.97
N VAL A 576 29.20 -23.76 12.86
CA VAL A 576 29.41 -22.31 12.85
C VAL A 576 30.71 -22.02 12.13
N ASP A 577 30.65 -21.09 11.17
CA ASP A 577 31.80 -20.49 10.50
C ASP A 577 32.19 -19.21 11.24
N ASP A 578 33.28 -19.29 11.99
CA ASP A 578 33.79 -18.22 12.85
C ASP A 578 34.29 -16.97 12.10
N ARG A 579 34.28 -16.99 10.75
CA ARG A 579 34.53 -15.81 9.92
C ARG A 579 33.28 -14.93 9.81
N GLY A 580 32.09 -15.50 10.05
CA GLY A 580 30.80 -14.80 10.06
C GLY A 580 30.20 -14.76 11.46
N GLY A 581 28.88 -14.60 11.55
CA GLY A 581 28.16 -14.63 12.82
C GLY A 581 28.38 -13.40 13.67
N PHE A 582 28.07 -12.24 13.10
CA PHE A 582 28.11 -10.97 13.85
C PHE A 582 26.93 -10.79 14.79
N PHE A 583 25.84 -11.55 14.62
CA PHE A 583 24.64 -11.49 15.47
C PHE A 583 24.04 -12.90 15.70
N PRO A 584 24.85 -13.86 16.17
CA PRO A 584 24.51 -15.29 16.14
C PRO A 584 23.32 -15.62 17.04
N ASP A 585 23.14 -14.89 18.15
CA ASP A 585 22.07 -15.13 19.13
C ASP A 585 20.72 -14.48 18.74
N VAL A 586 20.72 -13.66 17.69
CA VAL A 586 19.54 -12.90 17.25
C VAL A 586 18.85 -13.61 16.09
N PHE A 587 19.62 -14.06 15.10
CA PHE A 587 19.09 -14.53 13.83
C PHE A 587 19.32 -16.03 13.64
N HIS A 588 18.30 -16.86 13.85
CA HIS A 588 18.44 -18.31 13.73
C HIS A 588 17.73 -18.92 12.51
N ASP A 589 16.71 -18.25 11.98
CA ASP A 589 15.89 -18.77 10.88
C ASP A 589 16.23 -18.07 9.55
N TYR A 590 16.86 -18.80 8.65
CA TYR A 590 17.21 -18.35 7.31
C TYR A 590 16.00 -17.77 6.56
N TYR A 591 14.86 -18.49 6.56
CA TYR A 591 13.72 -18.16 5.71
C TYR A 591 12.91 -16.96 6.22
N SER A 592 13.10 -16.58 7.48
CA SER A 592 12.53 -15.35 8.05
C SER A 592 13.19 -14.08 7.51
N LEU A 593 14.44 -14.17 7.06
CA LEU A 593 15.26 -13.04 6.61
C LEU A 593 15.50 -13.05 5.12
N VAL A 594 15.93 -14.20 4.61
CA VAL A 594 16.41 -14.37 3.25
C VAL A 594 15.38 -15.14 2.45
N ASN A 595 15.04 -14.60 1.28
CA ASN A 595 14.17 -15.30 0.34
C ASN A 595 14.74 -15.18 -1.08
N GLN A 596 14.65 -16.27 -1.84
CA GLN A 596 15.00 -16.35 -3.25
C GLN A 596 13.77 -16.78 -4.04
N LYS A 597 13.38 -15.96 -5.01
CA LYS A 597 12.24 -16.27 -5.88
C LYS A 597 12.62 -16.18 -7.35
N GLY A 598 12.47 -17.29 -8.06
CA GLY A 598 12.60 -17.32 -9.53
C GLY A 598 11.45 -16.56 -10.19
N CYS A 599 11.75 -15.90 -11.30
CA CYS A 599 10.79 -15.15 -12.11
C CYS A 599 10.80 -15.70 -13.53
N ILE A 600 9.75 -16.43 -13.92
CA ILE A 600 9.61 -16.96 -15.28
C ILE A 600 8.84 -15.96 -16.16
N TYR A 601 7.85 -15.28 -15.57
CA TYR A 601 6.96 -14.37 -16.28
C TYR A 601 7.12 -12.92 -15.80
N PHE A 602 6.94 -11.98 -16.71
CA PHE A 602 7.05 -10.55 -16.44
C PHE A 602 6.11 -10.09 -15.32
N GLU A 603 4.87 -10.57 -15.30
CA GLU A 603 3.85 -10.23 -14.31
C GLU A 603 4.26 -10.67 -12.90
N GLN A 604 4.97 -11.80 -12.78
CA GLN A 604 5.52 -12.27 -11.50
C GLN A 604 6.60 -11.31 -10.99
N LEU A 605 7.53 -10.90 -11.86
CA LEU A 605 8.57 -9.95 -11.49
C LEU A 605 7.97 -8.61 -11.07
N ASN A 606 6.99 -8.10 -11.81
CA ASN A 606 6.30 -6.85 -11.50
C ASN A 606 5.68 -6.90 -10.09
N TYR A 607 4.91 -7.95 -9.79
CA TYR A 607 4.29 -8.12 -8.48
C TYR A 607 5.35 -8.24 -7.38
N LEU A 608 6.37 -9.07 -7.59
CA LEU A 608 7.40 -9.31 -6.59
C LEU A 608 8.20 -8.05 -6.28
N LEU A 609 8.54 -7.23 -7.27
CA LEU A 609 9.25 -5.96 -7.03
C LEU A 609 8.40 -5.00 -6.20
N LEU A 610 7.15 -4.75 -6.59
CA LEU A 610 6.25 -3.89 -5.80
C LEU A 610 6.07 -4.42 -4.38
N ASN A 611 5.82 -5.72 -4.24
CA ASN A 611 5.61 -6.34 -2.94
C ASN A 611 6.86 -6.22 -2.05
N ASN A 612 8.06 -6.45 -2.58
CA ASN A 612 9.30 -6.35 -1.80
C ASN A 612 9.65 -4.91 -1.42
N LEU A 613 9.39 -3.95 -2.32
CA LEU A 613 9.54 -2.52 -2.03
C LEU A 613 8.56 -2.07 -0.94
N TYR A 614 7.29 -2.50 -1.02
CA TYR A 614 6.28 -2.23 0.01
C TYR A 614 6.66 -2.80 1.39
N HIS A 615 7.24 -3.99 1.42
CA HIS A 615 7.74 -4.60 2.65
C HIS A 615 9.16 -4.16 3.04
N ASN A 616 9.68 -3.10 2.41
CA ASN A 616 10.95 -2.46 2.73
C ASN A 616 12.14 -3.43 2.75
N LYS A 617 12.22 -4.34 1.78
CA LYS A 617 13.32 -5.32 1.69
C LYS A 617 14.51 -4.79 0.90
N GLY A 618 15.71 -5.27 1.23
CA GLY A 618 16.88 -5.17 0.35
C GLY A 618 16.71 -6.17 -0.80
N ILE A 619 17.12 -5.80 -2.02
CA ILE A 619 16.84 -6.60 -3.22
C ILE A 619 18.10 -6.79 -4.07
N GLY A 620 18.37 -8.04 -4.45
CA GLY A 620 19.30 -8.41 -5.51
C GLY A 620 18.53 -8.96 -6.72
N LEU A 621 18.92 -8.57 -7.92
CA LEU A 621 18.29 -9.04 -9.16
C LEU A 621 19.26 -9.88 -9.98
N SER A 622 18.86 -11.09 -10.34
CA SER A 622 19.66 -12.03 -11.12
C SER A 622 19.19 -12.12 -12.56
N TYR A 623 20.12 -12.25 -13.50
CA TYR A 623 19.84 -12.39 -14.94
C TYR A 623 20.93 -13.17 -15.67
N ASN A 624 20.61 -13.65 -16.88
CA ASN A 624 21.56 -14.31 -17.76
C ASN A 624 22.52 -13.28 -18.38
N ALA A 625 23.76 -13.18 -17.88
CA ALA A 625 24.78 -12.33 -18.50
C ALA A 625 25.30 -12.92 -19.82
N SER A 626 25.29 -14.26 -19.94
CA SER A 626 25.54 -14.96 -21.20
C SER A 626 24.87 -16.34 -21.18
N SER A 627 24.97 -17.11 -22.27
CA SER A 627 24.45 -18.48 -22.34
C SER A 627 25.10 -19.45 -21.34
N ARG A 628 26.23 -19.08 -20.72
CA ARG A 628 26.99 -19.93 -19.79
C ARG A 628 27.15 -19.34 -18.39
N PHE A 629 26.75 -18.08 -18.17
CA PHE A 629 27.01 -17.38 -16.92
C PHE A 629 25.79 -16.56 -16.49
N ASN A 630 25.38 -16.80 -15.24
CA ASN A 630 24.41 -15.97 -14.53
C ASN A 630 25.14 -14.82 -13.86
N HIS A 631 24.44 -13.71 -13.66
CA HIS A 631 24.93 -12.54 -12.95
C HIS A 631 23.88 -12.03 -11.99
N ILE A 632 24.31 -11.36 -10.92
CA ILE A 632 23.44 -10.74 -9.93
C ILE A 632 23.95 -9.33 -9.63
N VAL A 633 23.03 -8.40 -9.53
CA VAL A 633 23.27 -6.97 -9.26
C VAL A 633 22.44 -6.53 -8.06
N SER A 634 22.86 -5.45 -7.41
CA SER A 634 22.06 -4.83 -6.35
C SER A 634 20.95 -3.99 -6.99
N LEU A 635 19.72 -4.14 -6.51
CA LEU A 635 18.55 -3.40 -7.00
C LEU A 635 18.05 -2.47 -5.90
N TRP A 636 18.08 -1.17 -6.19
CA TRP A 636 17.75 -0.11 -5.22
C TRP A 636 16.36 0.46 -5.42
N GLY A 637 15.79 0.33 -6.61
CA GLY A 637 14.45 0.80 -6.91
C GLY A 637 13.93 0.28 -8.23
N ALA A 638 12.66 0.56 -8.50
CA ALA A 638 11.99 0.24 -9.74
C ALA A 638 11.07 1.38 -10.18
N LYS A 639 10.96 1.56 -11.50
CA LYS A 639 10.08 2.54 -12.12
C LYS A 639 8.78 1.86 -12.52
N PHE A 640 7.65 2.46 -12.14
CA PHE A 640 6.31 1.98 -12.45
C PHE A 640 5.48 3.05 -13.14
N ASP A 641 4.56 2.65 -14.01
CA ASP A 641 3.52 3.57 -14.50
C ASP A 641 2.46 3.87 -13.41
N ALA A 642 1.49 4.73 -13.72
CA ALA A 642 0.41 5.10 -12.81
C ALA A 642 -0.51 3.94 -12.37
N ASN A 643 -0.45 2.78 -13.03
CA ASN A 643 -1.20 1.57 -12.69
C ASN A 643 -0.34 0.51 -11.99
N GLY A 644 0.92 0.82 -11.66
CA GLY A 644 1.85 -0.12 -11.03
C GLY A 644 2.47 -1.11 -12.01
N ASN A 645 2.41 -0.87 -13.32
CA ASN A 645 3.11 -1.71 -14.29
C ASN A 645 4.60 -1.37 -14.32
N LEU A 646 5.45 -2.39 -14.26
CA LEU A 646 6.90 -2.24 -14.25
C LEU A 646 7.41 -1.67 -15.57
N ILE A 647 8.27 -0.65 -15.50
CA ILE A 647 8.93 -0.02 -16.66
C ILE A 647 10.44 -0.32 -16.64
N GLY A 648 11.06 -0.23 -15.47
CA GLY A 648 12.51 -0.35 -15.34
C GLY A 648 12.97 -0.51 -13.90
N VAL A 649 14.29 -0.65 -13.72
CA VAL A 649 14.95 -0.85 -12.44
C VAL A 649 16.18 0.02 -12.32
N PHE A 650 16.51 0.39 -11.08
CA PHE A 650 17.71 1.13 -10.71
C PHE A 650 18.66 0.19 -9.99
N ILE A 651 19.83 -0.04 -10.57
CA ILE A 651 20.78 -1.05 -10.11
C ILE A 651 22.18 -0.48 -9.92
N THR A 652 22.98 -1.14 -9.08
CA THR A 652 24.45 -1.02 -9.12
C THR A 652 25.05 -2.37 -9.49
N ASP A 653 26.06 -2.35 -10.36
CA ASP A 653 26.70 -3.56 -10.88
C ASP A 653 28.18 -3.58 -10.52
N SER A 654 28.55 -4.55 -9.68
CA SER A 654 29.93 -4.81 -9.25
C SER A 654 30.94 -5.00 -10.39
N ASN A 655 30.48 -5.24 -11.63
CA ASN A 655 31.34 -5.35 -12.80
C ASN A 655 31.78 -4.00 -13.39
N ASP A 656 31.13 -2.89 -13.03
CA ASP A 656 31.44 -1.61 -13.64
C ASP A 656 32.80 -1.06 -13.16
N GLY A 657 33.23 -1.41 -11.96
CA GLY A 657 34.61 -1.22 -11.51
C GLY A 657 35.02 0.25 -11.51
N LYS A 658 36.02 0.60 -12.32
CA LYS A 658 36.50 1.99 -12.51
C LYS A 658 36.04 2.58 -13.84
N LYS A 659 34.98 2.05 -14.44
CA LYS A 659 34.48 2.53 -15.72
C LYS A 659 34.02 3.97 -15.57
N LEU A 660 34.61 4.86 -16.37
CA LEU A 660 34.31 6.28 -16.36
C LEU A 660 33.01 6.56 -17.13
N ILE A 661 32.15 7.39 -16.56
CA ILE A 661 30.99 7.98 -17.24
C ILE A 661 31.48 8.86 -18.39
N ASP A 662 32.46 9.72 -18.10
CA ASP A 662 33.15 10.54 -19.08
C ASP A 662 34.59 10.83 -18.63
N ASN A 663 35.47 11.08 -19.60
CA ASN A 663 36.90 11.32 -19.33
C ASN A 663 37.19 12.70 -18.71
N LYS A 664 36.24 13.64 -18.74
CA LYS A 664 36.48 15.02 -18.29
C LYS A 664 36.23 15.18 -16.80
N SER A 665 35.15 14.58 -16.29
CA SER A 665 34.78 14.63 -14.87
C SER A 665 35.59 13.65 -14.03
N GLY A 666 36.06 12.54 -14.63
CA GLY A 666 36.70 11.45 -13.89
C GLY A 666 35.72 10.63 -13.05
N ASN A 667 34.41 10.89 -13.19
CA ASN A 667 33.37 10.18 -12.47
C ASN A 667 33.24 8.74 -12.97
N THR A 668 33.22 7.77 -12.05
CA THR A 668 32.94 6.38 -12.37
C THR A 668 31.44 6.10 -12.35
N TYR A 669 31.04 4.99 -12.96
CA TYR A 669 29.69 4.47 -12.88
C TYR A 669 29.29 4.25 -11.42
N GLY A 670 28.03 4.57 -11.11
CA GLY A 670 27.35 4.22 -9.87
C GLY A 670 26.00 3.59 -10.22
N MET A 671 24.89 4.25 -9.88
CA MET A 671 23.57 3.71 -10.18
C MET A 671 23.22 3.84 -11.67
N ILE A 672 22.70 2.75 -12.24
CA ILE A 672 22.29 2.61 -13.64
C ILE A 672 20.79 2.34 -13.71
N TYR A 673 20.11 3.06 -14.60
CA TYR A 673 18.74 2.73 -14.99
C TYR A 673 18.74 1.71 -16.14
N LYS A 674 17.96 0.64 -15.98
CA LYS A 674 17.72 -0.40 -16.99
C LYS A 674 16.22 -0.54 -17.22
N ASN A 675 15.79 -0.63 -18.47
CA ASN A 675 14.41 -1.00 -18.77
C ASN A 675 14.18 -2.49 -18.47
N ILE A 676 12.96 -2.82 -18.04
CA ILE A 676 12.47 -4.18 -17.99
C ILE A 676 11.35 -4.31 -19.01
N VAL A 677 11.51 -5.22 -19.97
CA VAL A 677 10.52 -5.44 -21.04
C VAL A 677 10.01 -6.87 -21.01
N LYS A 678 8.77 -7.07 -21.45
CA LYS A 678 8.18 -8.40 -21.62
C LYS A 678 8.51 -8.94 -23.01
N GLU A 679 9.22 -10.06 -23.07
CA GLU A 679 9.45 -10.75 -24.34
C GLU A 679 8.13 -11.37 -24.84
N VAL A 680 7.69 -11.00 -26.04
CA VAL A 680 6.38 -11.39 -26.58
C VAL A 680 6.25 -12.91 -26.73
N LYS A 681 7.33 -13.60 -27.14
CA LYS A 681 7.29 -15.05 -27.43
C LYS A 681 7.14 -15.92 -26.19
N THR A 682 7.78 -15.54 -25.09
CA THR A 682 7.90 -16.38 -23.89
C THR A 682 7.16 -15.81 -22.68
N GLY A 683 6.83 -14.51 -22.71
CA GLY A 683 6.36 -13.75 -21.55
C GLY A 683 7.47 -13.45 -20.54
N ALA A 684 8.72 -13.81 -20.82
CA ALA A 684 9.81 -13.64 -19.88
C ALA A 684 10.21 -12.16 -19.73
N PRO A 685 10.58 -11.72 -18.51
CA PRO A 685 11.14 -10.40 -18.29
C PRO A 685 12.58 -10.32 -18.82
N LYS A 686 12.88 -9.28 -19.59
CA LYS A 686 14.23 -8.96 -20.08
C LYS A 686 14.71 -7.64 -19.50
N ILE A 687 15.93 -7.62 -18.99
CA ILE A 687 16.64 -6.40 -18.58
C ILE A 687 17.47 -5.87 -19.75
N THR A 688 17.31 -4.59 -20.10
CA THR A 688 17.90 -4.01 -21.30
C THR A 688 18.04 -2.49 -21.25
N ASN A 689 18.96 -1.94 -22.05
CA ASN A 689 19.02 -0.50 -22.36
C ASN A 689 18.49 -0.18 -23.76
N LYS A 690 17.90 -1.16 -24.45
CA LYS A 690 17.29 -1.01 -25.77
C LYS A 690 15.93 -1.70 -25.79
N VAL A 691 14.89 -0.92 -26.02
CA VAL A 691 13.50 -1.40 -26.11
C VAL A 691 13.17 -1.71 -27.57
N THR A 692 12.63 -2.89 -27.84
CA THR A 692 12.12 -3.31 -29.15
C THR A 692 10.65 -3.69 -29.03
N PRO A 693 9.84 -3.62 -30.11
CA PRO A 693 8.43 -4.01 -30.06
C PRO A 693 8.18 -5.44 -29.57
N ASN A 694 9.11 -6.36 -29.83
CA ASN A 694 9.02 -7.76 -29.42
C ASN A 694 9.60 -8.04 -28.03
N GLY A 695 10.30 -7.07 -27.41
CA GLY A 695 11.00 -7.25 -26.14
C GLY A 695 12.04 -8.36 -26.16
N ASP A 696 12.66 -8.64 -27.31
CA ASP A 696 13.57 -9.76 -27.56
C ASP A 696 15.06 -9.39 -27.38
N VAL A 697 15.35 -8.14 -27.03
CA VAL A 697 16.70 -7.63 -26.77
C VAL A 697 16.96 -7.53 -25.27
N GLY A 698 18.15 -7.98 -24.85
CA GLY A 698 18.60 -7.93 -23.46
C GLY A 698 18.70 -9.30 -22.81
N SER A 699 18.88 -9.30 -21.50
CA SER A 699 19.12 -10.51 -20.71
C SER A 699 17.84 -10.97 -20.01
N THR A 700 17.55 -12.26 -20.04
CA THR A 700 16.43 -12.81 -19.25
C THR A 700 16.72 -12.66 -17.76
N VAL A 701 15.80 -12.00 -17.04
CA VAL A 701 15.80 -11.95 -15.58
C VAL A 701 15.42 -13.33 -15.04
N LEU A 702 16.21 -13.84 -14.11
CA LEU A 702 16.06 -15.17 -13.52
C LEU A 702 15.26 -15.15 -12.24
N GLY A 703 15.39 -14.09 -11.44
CA GLY A 703 14.75 -14.01 -10.14
C GLY A 703 15.32 -12.93 -9.24
N LEU A 704 14.71 -12.82 -8.06
CA LEU A 704 15.10 -11.89 -7.00
C LEU A 704 15.65 -12.63 -5.79
N GLN A 705 16.70 -12.07 -5.20
CA GLN A 705 17.12 -12.34 -3.82
C GLN A 705 16.66 -11.18 -2.94
N THR A 706 16.20 -11.46 -1.72
CA THR A 706 15.72 -10.43 -0.81
C THR A 706 16.25 -10.63 0.60
N LEU A 707 16.44 -9.52 1.31
CA LEU A 707 16.82 -9.48 2.72
C LEU A 707 15.81 -8.61 3.48
N ASP A 708 15.14 -9.23 4.44
CA ASP A 708 14.27 -8.55 5.39
C ASP A 708 15.09 -7.76 6.43
N THR A 709 14.55 -6.65 6.91
CA THR A 709 15.17 -5.88 7.99
C THR A 709 15.26 -6.67 9.30
N GLY A 710 14.38 -7.66 9.53
CA GLY A 710 14.40 -8.48 10.73
C GLY A 710 13.99 -7.73 12.01
N LYS A 711 13.31 -6.58 11.90
CA LYS A 711 12.95 -5.74 13.05
C LYS A 711 12.12 -6.48 14.10
N SER A 712 11.17 -7.32 13.69
CA SER A 712 10.39 -8.15 14.62
C SER A 712 11.26 -9.18 15.37
N ILE A 713 12.31 -9.68 14.72
CA ILE A 713 13.27 -10.62 15.32
C ILE A 713 14.11 -9.90 16.39
N TRP A 714 14.61 -8.70 16.07
CA TRP A 714 15.28 -7.82 17.03
C TRP A 714 14.40 -7.52 18.25
N GLU A 715 13.14 -7.14 18.03
CA GLU A 715 12.20 -6.83 19.11
C GLU A 715 11.97 -8.03 20.04
N ASN A 716 11.81 -9.23 19.46
CA ASN A 716 11.65 -10.46 20.23
C ASN A 716 12.91 -10.79 21.03
N TYR A 717 14.09 -10.62 20.43
CA TYR A 717 15.38 -10.80 21.09
C TYR A 717 15.51 -9.91 22.33
N PHE A 718 15.31 -8.59 22.19
CA PHE A 718 15.43 -7.68 23.33
C PHE A 718 14.35 -7.89 24.40
N LYS A 719 13.12 -8.28 24.02
CA LYS A 719 12.08 -8.68 24.99
C LYS A 719 12.49 -9.92 25.80
N SER A 720 13.19 -10.87 25.17
CA SER A 720 13.65 -12.09 25.83
C SER A 720 14.77 -11.86 26.84
N ILE A 721 15.58 -10.81 26.65
CA ILE A 721 16.62 -10.41 27.61
C ILE A 721 15.98 -9.71 28.80
N ASN A 722 15.08 -8.75 28.56
CA ASN A 722 14.42 -7.97 29.60
C ASN A 722 13.48 -8.79 30.50
N SER A 723 13.07 -9.98 30.08
CA SER A 723 12.28 -10.91 30.89
C SER A 723 13.13 -11.85 31.75
N LYS A 724 14.45 -11.84 31.56
CA LYS A 724 15.43 -12.61 32.34
C LYS A 724 16.20 -11.75 33.35
N SER A 725 16.10 -10.43 33.25
CA SER A 725 16.53 -9.44 34.26
C SER A 725 15.40 -9.14 35.22
#